data_AF-A0A662LKJ0-F1
#
_entry.id   AF-A0A662LKJ0-F1
#
_cell.length_a   1.000
_cell.length_b   1.000
_cell.length_c   1.000
_cell.angle_alpha   90.00
_cell.angle_beta   90.00
_cell.angle_gamma   90.00
#
_symmetry.space_group_name_H-M   'P 1'
#
loop_
_entity.id
_entity.type
_entity.pdbx_description
1 polymer ?
#
loop_
_entity_poly.entity_id
_entity_poly.type
_entity_poly.pdbx_seq_one_letter_code
_entity_poly.pdbx_strand_id
1 'polypeptide(L)'
;MLFGLFRDLNLTVESPEIVSRAVDINVSGTVHQLGDVFLIKTLVANLGGAGGSFVVRLYDGDLILKTDTIYIPPGGVATVETTWIPTLAGQRVIMVKADYYQDVEEVFEGNNNPFINVPVYFFFDDLEDTDASSWEHEATIVRINGENALEFLDETQEQYTNIVKDWSEASGFNSTSRYSHSASFSFWSGQEPPPPLDVVICMDTSSSMSGDPIAKLKVAAKALVAQLSDQDRVALMWYAGSGNVHNVSFTQLTESGRAYINSQIDSMTPKAITQIWDMSGAGISYAYYGHAAGHVPAVVILSDGVDRLGDDSEPPEPDDNNDLNTLERGSKRWCPWHSFGQVVTYTSHFGKYGGDASSYGFWYTVTFPSPTTRNGLLNAPLPVFTIGLNLEHHSPPNSPSTSTKPAEKSVNTYAYYTGGVESGTVEYNLWRMATTSQGGKYFYSPNENSLLSVFNTVAYELKKLQTLTRSSGAGTPTDSEQYSRGGTRAPACVEPGDRYIITEEFSLLGANSARLVYFQKYQMDVGSNGGVVLVGTSDDGTEWRYRYVIPQGQYSGNLDLESYRYDDYGREMRWVYNGVSAGGRYDWERVTVDLTPFRGKSHVKIMFLYLAVTWGVGEGWFIDDVEVRISRSDAQPPTSTIADQWYLAEDEVIAHSGSHFWSFVDPTYGLKPGADAALYLRPVDLTSAKWARLTFYVRFNINSNSGFPPDCLRVEISTDNWKSFRTLHNGVRIGWGVTGTEGDLSDGIADGKSYTGIPDDGLTAEEANYWVSSETLTRFQGDLTAYRGKTVHIRFRVVTNGYPLVGPKPYDHYEDPDLFKGVYLDDIVISGAS
;
A
#
# COMPACT_ATOMS: atom_id res chain seq x y z
N MET A 1 -60.89 -30.84 16.44
CA MET A 1 -62.31 -30.43 16.37
C MET A 1 -63.24 -31.63 16.28
N LEU A 2 -62.97 -32.64 15.42
CA LEU A 2 -63.81 -33.85 15.30
C LEU A 2 -63.77 -34.80 16.53
N PHE A 3 -62.62 -34.95 17.21
CA PHE A 3 -62.55 -35.80 18.42
C PHE A 3 -63.33 -35.23 19.61
N GLY A 4 -63.38 -33.89 19.72
CA GLY A 4 -64.30 -33.20 20.63
C GLY A 4 -65.75 -33.53 20.31
N LEU A 5 -66.10 -33.62 19.02
CA LEU A 5 -67.42 -34.04 18.55
C LEU A 5 -67.74 -35.50 18.96
N PHE A 6 -66.80 -36.45 18.84
CA PHE A 6 -67.02 -37.84 19.27
C PHE A 6 -67.23 -37.97 20.79
N ARG A 7 -66.46 -37.20 21.57
CA ARG A 7 -66.62 -37.11 23.02
C ARG A 7 -67.95 -36.46 23.42
N ASP A 8 -68.33 -35.39 22.74
CA ASP A 8 -69.57 -34.65 23.01
C ASP A 8 -70.83 -35.41 22.51
N LEU A 9 -70.67 -36.34 21.58
CA LEU A 9 -71.71 -37.25 21.07
C LEU A 9 -71.76 -38.62 21.79
N ASN A 10 -70.92 -38.84 22.82
CA ASN A 10 -70.88 -40.07 23.62
C ASN A 10 -70.68 -41.36 22.79
N LEU A 11 -69.92 -41.26 21.69
CA LEU A 11 -69.57 -42.40 20.85
C LEU A 11 -68.32 -43.09 21.44
N THR A 12 -68.41 -44.38 21.76
CA THR A 12 -67.26 -45.17 22.22
C THR A 12 -66.30 -45.43 21.07
N VAL A 13 -65.17 -44.73 21.08
CA VAL A 13 -64.06 -44.98 20.17
C VAL A 13 -63.19 -46.06 20.79
N GLU A 14 -63.35 -47.32 20.38
CA GLU A 14 -62.59 -48.45 20.95
C GLU A 14 -61.16 -48.59 20.40
N SER A 15 -60.74 -47.68 19.50
CA SER A 15 -59.40 -47.64 18.93
C SER A 15 -58.49 -46.62 19.64
N PRO A 16 -57.16 -46.83 19.64
CA PRO A 16 -56.20 -45.81 20.00
C PRO A 16 -56.19 -44.64 19.00
N GLU A 17 -55.73 -43.47 19.44
CA GLU A 17 -55.59 -42.27 18.60
C GLU A 17 -54.40 -41.46 19.10
N ILE A 18 -53.25 -41.59 18.45
CA ILE A 18 -52.01 -40.91 18.75
C ILE A 18 -52.00 -39.53 18.08
N VAL A 19 -51.51 -38.53 18.80
CA VAL A 19 -51.34 -37.19 18.26
C VAL A 19 -50.04 -36.58 18.78
N SER A 20 -49.37 -35.85 17.90
CA SER A 20 -48.29 -34.94 18.27
C SER A 20 -48.47 -33.63 17.52
N ARG A 21 -48.05 -32.50 18.11
CA ARG A 21 -48.25 -31.17 17.51
C ARG A 21 -46.93 -30.42 17.41
N ALA A 22 -46.82 -29.58 16.38
CA ALA A 22 -45.61 -28.76 16.17
C ALA A 22 -45.31 -27.84 17.36
N VAL A 23 -46.34 -27.30 18.02
CA VAL A 23 -46.22 -26.46 19.22
C VAL A 23 -45.61 -27.20 20.42
N ASP A 24 -45.69 -28.53 20.43
CA ASP A 24 -45.16 -29.36 21.52
C ASP A 24 -43.70 -29.76 21.27
N ILE A 25 -43.11 -29.44 20.10
CA ILE A 25 -41.69 -29.67 19.80
C ILE A 25 -40.88 -28.47 20.27
N ASN A 26 -39.93 -28.71 21.18
CA ASN A 26 -39.01 -27.71 21.70
C ASN A 26 -37.57 -28.15 21.46
N VAL A 27 -36.73 -27.25 20.95
CA VAL A 27 -35.28 -27.41 20.91
C VAL A 27 -34.68 -26.42 21.89
N SER A 28 -33.84 -26.90 22.80
CA SER A 28 -33.19 -26.04 23.79
C SER A 28 -32.27 -25.03 23.12
N GLY A 29 -32.18 -23.83 23.69
CA GLY A 29 -31.36 -22.76 23.14
C GLY A 29 -32.16 -21.85 22.20
N THR A 30 -31.77 -20.58 22.15
CA THR A 30 -32.38 -19.58 21.27
C THR A 30 -31.65 -19.47 19.94
N VAL A 31 -30.35 -19.79 19.94
CA VAL A 31 -29.48 -19.82 18.76
C VAL A 31 -28.83 -21.20 18.63
N HIS A 32 -28.83 -21.74 17.41
CA HIS A 32 -28.31 -23.07 17.14
C HIS A 32 -27.09 -22.97 16.23
N GLN A 33 -25.91 -23.34 16.73
CA GLN A 33 -24.67 -23.40 15.97
C GLN A 33 -24.30 -24.84 15.64
N LEU A 34 -23.63 -25.03 14.50
CA LEU A 34 -23.07 -26.30 14.08
C LEU A 34 -22.07 -26.84 15.12
N GLY A 35 -22.21 -28.11 15.49
CA GLY A 35 -21.30 -28.79 16.42
C GLY A 35 -21.67 -28.65 17.89
N ASP A 36 -22.58 -27.75 18.24
CA ASP A 36 -23.11 -27.62 19.60
C ASP A 36 -24.14 -28.71 19.91
N VAL A 37 -24.44 -28.87 21.20
CA VAL A 37 -25.29 -29.94 21.72
C VAL A 37 -26.61 -29.35 22.21
N PHE A 38 -27.73 -29.74 21.59
CA PHE A 38 -29.07 -29.29 21.95
C PHE A 38 -29.94 -30.45 22.45
N LEU A 39 -30.90 -30.17 23.30
CA LEU A 39 -31.94 -31.10 23.73
C LEU A 39 -33.20 -30.85 22.92
N ILE A 40 -33.69 -31.88 22.22
CA ILE A 40 -35.02 -31.88 21.61
C ILE A 40 -35.97 -32.56 22.58
N LYS A 41 -37.10 -31.91 22.87
CA LYS A 41 -38.17 -32.44 23.71
C LYS A 41 -39.51 -32.30 22.99
N THR A 42 -40.31 -33.36 23.01
CA THR A 42 -41.66 -33.35 22.43
C THR A 42 -42.68 -34.11 23.29
N LEU A 43 -43.96 -33.78 23.12
CA LEU A 43 -45.08 -34.50 23.72
C LEU A 43 -45.83 -35.31 22.67
N VAL A 44 -46.20 -36.53 23.05
CA VAL A 44 -47.05 -37.43 22.27
C VAL A 44 -48.22 -37.85 23.16
N ALA A 45 -49.45 -37.72 22.68
CA ALA A 45 -50.66 -37.98 23.46
C ALA A 45 -51.52 -39.04 22.77
N ASN A 46 -52.17 -39.89 23.56
CA ASN A 46 -53.20 -40.81 23.08
C ASN A 46 -54.58 -40.25 23.47
N LEU A 47 -55.33 -39.75 22.49
CA LEU A 47 -56.69 -39.25 22.68
C LEU A 47 -57.74 -40.36 22.57
N GLY A 48 -57.36 -41.55 22.14
CA GLY A 48 -58.23 -42.70 21.86
C GLY A 48 -58.84 -43.34 23.11
N GLY A 49 -59.79 -44.24 22.91
CA GLY A 49 -60.43 -44.98 24.00
C GLY A 49 -59.69 -46.26 24.41
N ALA A 50 -58.66 -46.66 23.66
CA ALA A 50 -57.80 -47.80 23.97
C ALA A 50 -56.31 -47.40 24.08
N GLY A 51 -55.58 -48.10 24.94
CA GLY A 51 -54.13 -47.92 25.10
C GLY A 51 -53.36 -48.66 24.00
N GLY A 52 -52.17 -48.17 23.66
CA GLY A 52 -51.33 -48.78 22.63
C GLY A 52 -49.85 -48.58 22.91
N SER A 53 -49.02 -49.44 22.32
CA SER A 53 -47.57 -49.26 22.25
C SER A 53 -47.23 -48.71 20.87
N PHE A 54 -46.67 -47.51 20.83
CA PHE A 54 -46.39 -46.79 19.59
C PHE A 54 -44.88 -46.61 19.42
N VAL A 55 -44.41 -46.74 18.19
CA VAL A 55 -43.03 -46.38 17.84
C VAL A 55 -42.98 -44.88 17.57
N VAL A 56 -42.19 -44.14 18.36
CA VAL A 56 -41.96 -42.70 18.16
C VAL A 56 -40.54 -42.48 17.64
N ARG A 57 -40.43 -41.74 16.55
CA ARG A 57 -39.15 -41.37 15.94
C ARG A 57 -38.99 -39.87 15.86
N LEU A 58 -37.79 -39.40 16.22
CA LEU A 58 -37.35 -38.02 16.03
C LEU A 58 -36.38 -37.97 14.87
N TYR A 59 -36.57 -37.00 13.99
CA TYR A 59 -35.78 -36.81 12.78
C TYR A 59 -35.19 -35.40 12.70
N ASP A 60 -34.04 -35.30 12.03
CA ASP A 60 -33.52 -34.08 11.41
C ASP A 60 -33.48 -34.29 9.89
N GLY A 61 -34.48 -33.75 9.18
CA GLY A 61 -34.75 -34.09 7.79
C GLY A 61 -35.06 -35.59 7.65
N ASP A 62 -34.18 -36.33 6.96
CA ASP A 62 -34.28 -37.78 6.79
C ASP A 62 -33.43 -38.57 7.83
N LEU A 63 -32.61 -37.90 8.63
CA LEU A 63 -31.74 -38.54 9.61
C LEU A 63 -32.53 -38.88 10.88
N ILE A 64 -32.51 -40.15 11.30
CA ILE A 64 -33.11 -40.58 12.56
C ILE A 64 -32.20 -40.15 13.72
N LEU A 65 -32.72 -39.30 14.61
CA LEU A 65 -32.05 -38.90 15.84
C LEU A 65 -32.30 -39.90 16.97
N LYS A 66 -33.55 -40.38 17.08
CA LYS A 66 -33.98 -41.35 18.10
C LYS A 66 -35.15 -42.18 17.60
N THR A 67 -35.19 -43.45 18.05
CA THR A 67 -36.38 -44.31 17.98
C THR A 67 -36.68 -44.79 19.38
N ASP A 68 -37.94 -44.69 19.79
CA ASP A 68 -38.43 -45.16 21.09
C ASP A 68 -39.73 -45.95 20.90
N THR A 69 -40.03 -46.87 21.82
CA THR A 69 -41.30 -47.60 21.83
C THR A 69 -42.00 -47.35 23.15
N ILE A 70 -43.13 -46.66 23.10
CA ILE A 70 -43.76 -46.09 24.29
C ILE A 70 -45.19 -46.59 24.38
N TYR A 71 -45.56 -47.13 25.53
CA TYR A 71 -46.95 -47.43 25.84
C TYR A 71 -47.65 -46.18 26.37
N ILE A 72 -48.75 -45.77 25.74
CA ILE A 72 -49.56 -44.63 26.18
C ILE A 72 -51.00 -45.10 26.46
N PRO A 73 -51.46 -45.03 27.72
CA PRO A 73 -52.84 -45.41 28.07
C PRO A 73 -53.87 -44.45 27.44
N PRO A 74 -55.17 -44.81 27.41
CA PRO A 74 -56.23 -43.92 26.95
C PRO A 74 -56.19 -42.57 27.68
N GLY A 75 -56.19 -41.46 26.93
CA GLY A 75 -56.08 -40.10 27.49
C GLY A 75 -54.69 -39.73 28.05
N GLY A 76 -53.69 -40.60 27.92
CA GLY A 76 -52.34 -40.39 28.43
C GLY A 76 -51.46 -39.49 27.55
N VAL A 77 -50.40 -38.94 28.15
CA VAL A 77 -49.36 -38.17 27.46
C VAL A 77 -47.99 -38.71 27.85
N ALA A 78 -47.09 -38.84 26.89
CA ALA A 78 -45.69 -39.20 27.11
C ALA A 78 -44.77 -38.09 26.59
N THR A 79 -43.62 -37.94 27.25
CA THR A 79 -42.54 -37.04 26.81
C THR A 79 -41.46 -37.86 26.14
N VAL A 80 -40.98 -37.40 24.97
CA VAL A 80 -39.84 -38.00 24.27
C VAL A 80 -38.76 -36.95 24.12
N GLU A 81 -37.54 -37.31 24.53
CA GLU A 81 -36.38 -36.42 24.46
C GLU A 81 -35.17 -37.10 23.83
N THR A 82 -34.35 -36.31 23.13
CA THR A 82 -33.05 -36.75 22.57
C THR A 82 -32.08 -35.59 22.49
N THR A 83 -30.80 -35.92 22.50
CA THR A 83 -29.74 -34.97 22.19
C THR A 83 -29.58 -34.85 20.67
N TRP A 84 -29.42 -33.63 20.18
CA TRP A 84 -29.20 -33.29 18.78
C TRP A 84 -27.93 -32.47 18.64
N ILE A 85 -27.01 -32.97 17.84
CA ILE A 85 -25.82 -32.26 17.39
C ILE A 85 -25.99 -32.06 15.88
N PRO A 86 -26.33 -30.86 15.42
CA PRO A 86 -26.49 -30.63 13.99
C PRO A 86 -25.16 -30.89 13.28
N THR A 87 -25.21 -31.69 12.22
CA THR A 87 -24.05 -32.01 11.38
C THR A 87 -23.95 -31.13 10.15
N LEU A 88 -24.97 -30.32 9.88
CA LEU A 88 -25.05 -29.38 8.76
C LEU A 88 -25.73 -28.08 9.20
N ALA A 89 -25.21 -26.95 8.72
CA ALA A 89 -25.86 -25.64 8.87
C ALA A 89 -27.01 -25.47 7.86
N GLY A 90 -27.83 -24.43 8.05
CA GLY A 90 -29.03 -24.11 7.27
C GLY A 90 -30.33 -24.41 8.00
N GLN A 91 -31.46 -24.25 7.30
CA GLN A 91 -32.77 -24.57 7.85
C GLN A 91 -32.90 -26.09 8.04
N ARG A 92 -33.06 -26.54 9.30
CA ARG A 92 -33.24 -27.95 9.67
C ARG A 92 -34.70 -28.23 9.95
N VAL A 93 -35.19 -29.38 9.51
CA VAL A 93 -36.58 -29.80 9.73
C VAL A 93 -36.58 -30.83 10.84
N ILE A 94 -36.99 -30.42 12.04
CA ILE A 94 -37.13 -31.35 13.17
C ILE A 94 -38.54 -31.94 13.12
N MET A 95 -38.62 -33.24 12.89
CA MET A 95 -39.90 -33.95 12.69
C MET A 95 -40.07 -35.04 13.73
N VAL A 96 -41.29 -35.16 14.24
CA VAL A 96 -41.71 -36.26 15.09
C VAL A 96 -42.63 -37.14 14.25
N LYS A 97 -42.39 -38.45 14.24
CA LYS A 97 -43.30 -39.44 13.66
C LYS A 97 -43.67 -40.44 14.75
N ALA A 98 -44.89 -40.36 15.25
CA ALA A 98 -45.46 -41.38 16.11
C ALA A 98 -46.25 -42.37 15.24
N ASP A 99 -46.13 -43.66 15.53
CA ASP A 99 -46.74 -44.76 14.77
C ASP A 99 -46.40 -44.77 13.26
N TYR A 100 -45.13 -44.58 12.94
CA TYR A 100 -44.67 -44.45 11.55
C TYR A 100 -45.02 -45.63 10.63
N TYR A 101 -45.13 -46.84 11.18
CA TYR A 101 -45.42 -48.05 10.40
C TYR A 101 -46.90 -48.40 10.34
N GLN A 102 -47.76 -47.63 11.02
CA GLN A 102 -49.18 -47.96 11.20
C GLN A 102 -49.33 -49.36 11.82
N ASP A 103 -48.47 -49.64 12.81
CA ASP A 103 -48.47 -50.93 13.50
C ASP A 103 -49.73 -51.07 14.38
N VAL A 104 -50.36 -49.95 14.72
CA VAL A 104 -51.64 -49.88 15.46
C VAL A 104 -52.65 -49.11 14.59
N GLU A 105 -53.84 -49.66 14.39
CA GLU A 105 -54.90 -48.99 13.62
C GLU A 105 -55.50 -47.84 14.44
N GLU A 106 -55.34 -46.62 13.92
CA GLU A 106 -55.74 -45.39 14.59
C GLU A 106 -57.07 -44.83 14.06
N VAL A 107 -57.66 -43.89 14.79
CA VAL A 107 -58.87 -43.20 14.34
C VAL A 107 -58.53 -42.22 13.21
N PHE A 108 -57.38 -41.53 13.31
CA PHE A 108 -56.87 -40.59 12.32
C PHE A 108 -55.37 -40.80 12.06
N GLU A 109 -55.06 -41.61 11.05
CA GLU A 109 -53.70 -41.94 10.57
C GLU A 109 -52.80 -40.75 10.11
N GLY A 110 -53.26 -39.51 10.20
CA GLY A 110 -52.59 -38.34 9.59
C GLY A 110 -52.10 -37.25 10.54
N ASN A 111 -52.35 -37.35 11.86
CA ASN A 111 -52.11 -36.27 12.83
C ASN A 111 -50.93 -36.53 13.81
N ASN A 112 -50.09 -37.51 13.48
CA ASN A 112 -48.99 -38.02 14.30
C ASN A 112 -47.59 -37.66 13.75
N ASN A 113 -47.53 -36.77 12.73
CA ASN A 113 -46.31 -36.41 11.99
C ASN A 113 -45.97 -34.89 11.95
N PRO A 114 -45.93 -34.14 13.08
CA PRO A 114 -45.60 -32.72 13.08
C PRO A 114 -44.12 -32.42 12.81
N PHE A 115 -43.83 -31.21 12.34
CA PHE A 115 -42.45 -30.70 12.21
C PHE A 115 -42.35 -29.22 12.59
N ILE A 116 -41.13 -28.80 12.96
CA ILE A 116 -40.72 -27.40 13.08
C ILE A 116 -39.47 -27.16 12.23
N ASN A 117 -39.26 -25.91 11.82
CA ASN A 117 -38.03 -25.52 11.16
C ASN A 117 -37.11 -24.81 12.16
N VAL A 118 -35.85 -25.25 12.24
CA VAL A 118 -34.83 -24.72 13.14
C VAL A 118 -33.65 -24.22 12.31
N PRO A 119 -33.37 -22.91 12.28
CA PRO A 119 -32.18 -22.40 11.60
C PRO A 119 -30.92 -22.77 12.40
N VAL A 120 -29.97 -23.42 11.75
CA VAL A 120 -28.64 -23.73 12.31
C VAL A 120 -27.57 -22.91 11.58
N TYR A 121 -26.75 -22.18 12.31
CA TYR A 121 -25.67 -21.39 11.76
C TYR A 121 -24.36 -22.18 11.74
N PHE A 122 -23.50 -21.93 10.75
CA PHE A 122 -22.16 -22.52 10.73
C PHE A 122 -21.28 -21.91 11.82
N PHE A 123 -21.35 -20.58 11.94
CA PHE A 123 -20.86 -19.84 13.10
C PHE A 123 -21.89 -18.77 13.44
N PHE A 124 -22.02 -18.48 14.72
CA PHE A 124 -22.80 -17.38 15.25
C PHE A 124 -22.03 -16.77 16.43
N ASP A 125 -21.84 -15.47 16.37
CA ASP A 125 -21.31 -14.69 17.49
C ASP A 125 -22.13 -13.40 17.54
N ASP A 126 -22.87 -13.21 18.63
CA ASP A 126 -23.64 -11.99 18.88
C ASP A 126 -22.82 -10.92 19.57
N LEU A 127 -21.58 -11.22 20.00
CA LEU A 127 -20.60 -10.26 20.54
C LEU A 127 -21.08 -9.41 21.75
N GLU A 128 -22.29 -9.68 22.27
CA GLU A 128 -22.96 -8.96 23.36
C GLU A 128 -22.73 -9.60 24.75
N ASP A 129 -22.04 -10.74 24.85
CA ASP A 129 -21.75 -11.33 26.17
C ASP A 129 -20.78 -10.42 26.95
N THR A 130 -21.11 -10.22 28.24
CA THR A 130 -20.56 -9.27 29.23
C THR A 130 -19.05 -9.25 29.43
N ASP A 131 -18.30 -10.07 28.69
CA ASP A 131 -16.86 -10.10 28.68
C ASP A 131 -16.30 -9.07 27.68
N ALA A 132 -15.98 -7.87 28.18
CA ALA A 132 -15.23 -6.80 27.50
C ALA A 132 -13.96 -7.29 26.75
N SER A 133 -13.48 -8.51 27.01
CA SER A 133 -12.39 -9.14 26.27
C SER A 133 -12.69 -9.42 24.79
N SER A 134 -13.95 -9.31 24.33
CA SER A 134 -14.35 -9.42 22.91
C SER A 134 -14.01 -8.19 22.08
N TRP A 135 -13.62 -7.13 22.76
CA TRP A 135 -13.51 -5.80 22.20
C TRP A 135 -12.17 -5.20 22.56
N GLU A 136 -11.57 -4.52 21.60
CA GLU A 136 -10.50 -3.57 21.86
C GLU A 136 -10.93 -2.25 21.25
N HIS A 137 -10.57 -1.14 21.86
CA HIS A 137 -10.77 0.15 21.22
C HIS A 137 -9.47 0.93 21.23
N GLU A 138 -9.25 1.72 20.19
CA GLU A 138 -8.16 2.67 20.19
C GLU A 138 -8.62 4.02 19.68
N ALA A 139 -7.99 5.08 20.16
CA ALA A 139 -8.13 6.41 19.64
C ALA A 139 -6.77 6.99 19.31
N THR A 140 -6.72 7.66 18.17
CA THR A 140 -5.59 8.50 17.80
C THR A 140 -5.77 9.83 18.51
N ILE A 141 -4.94 10.09 19.52
CA ILE A 141 -5.00 11.34 20.28
C ILE A 141 -4.11 12.43 19.66
N VAL A 142 -3.17 12.03 18.82
CA VAL A 142 -2.31 12.93 18.07
C VAL A 142 -1.98 12.28 16.73
N ARG A 143 -2.17 13.02 15.64
CA ARG A 143 -1.36 12.86 14.42
C ARG A 143 -0.47 14.07 14.31
N ILE A 144 0.76 13.87 13.88
CA ILE A 144 1.81 14.86 14.06
C ILE A 144 2.33 15.31 12.69
N ASN A 145 2.31 14.44 11.68
CA ASN A 145 2.62 14.80 10.30
C ASN A 145 1.83 13.98 9.26
N GLY A 146 0.89 13.15 9.71
CA GLY A 146 0.02 12.37 8.82
C GLY A 146 -1.25 13.13 8.46
N GLU A 147 -1.76 12.81 7.28
CA GLU A 147 -3.02 13.24 6.67
C GLU A 147 -4.18 13.39 7.65
N ASN A 148 -5.19 14.18 7.29
CA ASN A 148 -6.49 14.09 7.95
C ASN A 148 -7.12 12.72 7.61
N ALA A 149 -7.97 12.17 8.47
CA ALA A 149 -8.54 10.84 8.25
C ALA A 149 -9.53 10.75 7.05
N LEU A 150 -9.69 11.83 6.26
CA LEU A 150 -10.66 12.04 5.19
C LEU A 150 -10.04 12.54 3.86
N GLU A 151 -8.72 12.45 3.69
CA GLU A 151 -7.93 13.13 2.61
C GLU A 151 -8.27 12.65 1.19
N PHE A 152 -9.10 11.61 1.04
CA PHE A 152 -9.61 11.11 -0.23
C PHE A 152 -10.59 12.06 -0.97
N LEU A 153 -10.85 13.28 -0.47
CA LEU A 153 -12.02 14.06 -0.90
C LEU A 153 -11.75 15.48 -1.43
N ASP A 154 -10.66 16.16 -1.07
CA ASP A 154 -10.28 17.46 -1.68
C ASP A 154 -8.84 17.90 -1.32
N GLU A 155 -7.97 18.03 -2.32
CA GLU A 155 -6.57 18.49 -2.20
C GLU A 155 -6.43 20.02 -2.02
N THR A 156 -7.52 20.79 -2.18
CA THR A 156 -7.46 22.26 -2.32
C THR A 156 -7.77 23.06 -1.05
N GLN A 157 -8.11 22.40 0.06
CA GLN A 157 -8.47 23.07 1.32
C GLN A 157 -7.47 22.75 2.43
N GLU A 158 -6.88 23.78 3.04
CA GLU A 158 -6.16 23.62 4.31
C GLU A 158 -7.14 23.12 5.37
N GLN A 159 -6.98 21.86 5.77
CA GLN A 159 -7.79 21.25 6.79
C GLN A 159 -7.12 21.44 8.14
N TYR A 160 -7.82 22.10 9.04
CA TYR A 160 -7.43 22.18 10.43
C TYR A 160 -7.88 20.89 11.08
N THR A 161 -6.93 20.09 11.48
CA THR A 161 -7.11 19.14 12.57
C THR A 161 -6.28 19.66 13.75
N ASN A 162 -6.63 19.31 14.98
CA ASN A 162 -5.74 19.51 16.14
C ASN A 162 -4.40 18.74 16.00
N ILE A 163 -4.29 17.95 14.93
CA ILE A 163 -3.11 17.34 14.32
C ILE A 163 -2.28 18.47 13.69
N VAL A 164 -1.20 18.84 14.37
CA VAL A 164 -0.51 20.10 14.11
C VAL A 164 0.46 19.93 12.95
N LYS A 165 0.23 20.68 11.87
CA LYS A 165 1.16 20.83 10.73
C LYS A 165 2.51 21.43 11.11
N ASP A 166 2.55 22.09 12.27
CA ASP A 166 3.72 22.74 12.87
C ASP A 166 4.12 21.99 14.15
N TRP A 167 5.34 21.46 14.20
CA TRP A 167 5.82 20.76 15.40
C TRP A 167 6.35 21.77 16.43
N SER A 168 6.22 21.45 17.71
CA SER A 168 6.54 22.39 18.81
C SER A 168 7.98 22.90 18.77
N GLU A 169 8.90 22.10 18.26
CA GLU A 169 10.29 22.49 18.08
C GLU A 169 10.96 21.67 16.96
N ALA A 170 11.74 22.34 16.12
CA ALA A 170 12.53 21.69 15.07
C ALA A 170 13.91 22.33 14.94
N SER A 171 14.95 21.51 14.80
CA SER A 171 16.31 21.93 14.50
C SER A 171 16.91 20.97 13.46
N GLY A 172 17.18 21.47 12.25
CA GLY A 172 17.77 20.69 11.17
C GLY A 172 16.85 19.69 10.46
N PHE A 173 15.57 19.61 10.84
CA PHE A 173 14.51 18.98 10.06
C PHE A 173 13.77 20.02 9.19
N ASN A 174 13.41 19.65 7.96
CA ASN A 174 12.56 20.42 7.05
C ASN A 174 11.38 19.56 6.58
N SER A 175 10.35 20.15 5.99
CA SER A 175 9.28 19.41 5.32
C SER A 175 9.51 19.29 3.81
N THR A 176 9.06 18.20 3.19
CA THR A 176 9.13 18.00 1.73
C THR A 176 7.95 17.21 1.20
N SER A 177 7.39 17.64 0.07
CA SER A 177 6.34 16.91 -0.66
C SER A 177 6.89 15.89 -1.66
N ARG A 178 8.21 15.85 -1.83
CA ARG A 178 8.84 15.04 -2.88
C ARG A 178 8.97 13.57 -2.50
N TYR A 179 9.11 13.31 -1.20
CA TYR A 179 9.20 11.97 -0.65
C TYR A 179 8.28 11.93 0.56
N SER A 180 7.05 11.52 0.35
CA SER A 180 6.08 11.27 1.40
C SER A 180 5.48 9.88 1.21
N HIS A 181 5.11 9.24 2.31
CA HIS A 181 4.42 7.95 2.32
C HIS A 181 2.93 8.17 1.96
N SER A 182 2.35 9.21 2.51
CA SER A 182 1.01 9.75 2.25
C SER A 182 1.16 11.19 1.71
N ALA A 183 0.15 11.75 1.03
CA ALA A 183 0.18 13.18 0.68
C ALA A 183 0.10 14.03 1.98
N SER A 184 0.45 15.30 2.03
CA SER A 184 1.13 16.12 1.01
C SER A 184 2.63 16.29 1.29
N PHE A 185 3.14 15.96 2.48
CA PHE A 185 4.54 16.18 2.87
C PHE A 185 5.02 15.25 3.99
N SER A 186 6.33 14.98 4.03
CA SER A 186 7.00 14.31 5.16
C SER A 186 8.03 15.23 5.82
N PHE A 187 8.49 14.87 7.02
CA PHE A 187 9.60 15.55 7.70
C PHE A 187 10.93 14.88 7.40
N TRP A 188 11.98 15.69 7.31
CA TRP A 188 13.22 15.22 6.76
C TRP A 188 14.46 15.95 7.29
N SER A 189 15.50 15.18 7.66
CA SER A 189 16.69 15.66 8.38
C SER A 189 17.98 15.73 7.57
N GLY A 190 17.98 15.61 6.24
CA GLY A 190 19.20 15.47 5.40
C GLY A 190 19.67 16.71 4.60
N GLN A 191 20.27 16.51 3.42
CA GLN A 191 20.38 17.48 2.29
C GLN A 191 19.40 17.13 1.15
N GLU A 192 18.54 18.05 0.63
CA GLU A 192 17.35 17.69 -0.18
C GLU A 192 17.68 16.61 -1.22
N PRO A 193 16.84 15.58 -1.42
CA PRO A 193 17.24 14.46 -2.24
C PRO A 193 17.66 14.91 -3.60
N PRO A 194 18.73 14.33 -4.15
CA PRO A 194 19.21 14.77 -5.42
C PRO A 194 18.12 14.54 -6.48
N PRO A 195 17.94 15.46 -7.45
CA PRO A 195 16.91 15.37 -8.48
C PRO A 195 16.87 13.97 -9.13
N PRO A 196 15.70 13.39 -9.44
CA PRO A 196 15.63 12.01 -9.93
C PRO A 196 16.33 11.90 -11.30
N LEU A 197 16.80 10.71 -11.64
CA LEU A 197 17.50 10.44 -12.91
C LEU A 197 16.53 9.97 -13.99
N ASP A 198 16.73 10.49 -15.19
CA ASP A 198 16.17 9.93 -16.42
C ASP A 198 17.30 9.32 -17.25
N VAL A 199 17.45 7.99 -17.17
CA VAL A 199 18.57 7.28 -17.78
C VAL A 199 18.11 6.53 -19.03
N VAL A 200 18.72 6.83 -20.18
CA VAL A 200 18.56 6.04 -21.39
C VAL A 200 19.72 5.07 -21.52
N ILE A 201 19.44 3.78 -21.60
CA ILE A 201 20.46 2.73 -21.75
C ILE A 201 20.39 2.18 -23.18
N CYS A 202 21.41 2.51 -23.97
CA CYS A 202 21.59 2.07 -25.34
C CYS A 202 22.54 0.86 -25.39
N MET A 203 22.04 -0.28 -25.84
CA MET A 203 22.75 -1.55 -25.81
C MET A 203 22.94 -2.13 -27.21
N ASP A 204 24.20 -2.36 -27.55
CA ASP A 204 24.57 -3.12 -28.74
C ASP A 204 24.04 -4.55 -28.64
N THR A 205 23.31 -4.95 -29.68
CA THR A 205 22.74 -6.29 -29.85
C THR A 205 23.10 -6.81 -31.24
N SER A 206 24.23 -6.40 -31.79
CA SER A 206 24.73 -6.88 -33.08
C SER A 206 25.15 -8.36 -33.00
N SER A 207 25.41 -9.00 -34.14
CA SER A 207 25.73 -10.42 -34.18
C SER A 207 27.07 -10.74 -33.50
N SER A 208 27.99 -9.79 -33.40
CA SER A 208 29.24 -9.94 -32.63
C SER A 208 29.01 -10.08 -31.13
N MET A 209 27.87 -9.58 -30.63
CA MET A 209 27.46 -9.72 -29.23
C MET A 209 26.91 -11.11 -28.89
N SER A 210 26.79 -12.03 -29.86
CA SER A 210 26.23 -13.37 -29.61
C SER A 210 27.05 -14.20 -28.63
N GLY A 211 26.36 -15.04 -27.84
CA GLY A 211 26.98 -15.87 -26.80
C GLY A 211 27.16 -15.14 -25.47
N ASP A 212 28.34 -15.26 -24.86
CA ASP A 212 28.64 -14.70 -23.54
C ASP A 212 28.56 -13.16 -23.47
N PRO A 213 28.96 -12.37 -24.48
CA PRO A 213 28.87 -10.91 -24.44
C PRO A 213 27.47 -10.38 -24.12
N ILE A 214 26.43 -10.79 -24.87
CA ILE A 214 25.06 -10.36 -24.59
C ILE A 214 24.53 -10.93 -23.26
N ALA A 215 24.93 -12.14 -22.88
CA ALA A 215 24.52 -12.73 -21.60
C ALA A 215 25.05 -11.92 -20.41
N LYS A 216 26.33 -11.52 -20.44
CA LYS A 216 26.95 -10.70 -19.39
C LYS A 216 26.47 -9.26 -19.42
N LEU A 217 26.19 -8.70 -20.61
CA LEU A 217 25.57 -7.39 -20.76
C LEU A 217 24.22 -7.32 -20.03
N LYS A 218 23.35 -8.32 -20.23
CA LYS A 218 22.05 -8.39 -19.53
C LYS A 218 22.20 -8.37 -18.01
N VAL A 219 23.15 -9.14 -17.48
CA VAL A 219 23.44 -9.17 -16.03
C VAL A 219 23.92 -7.80 -15.54
N ALA A 220 24.86 -7.18 -16.25
CA ALA A 220 25.41 -5.87 -15.90
C ALA A 220 24.36 -4.75 -15.97
N ALA A 221 23.53 -4.73 -17.01
CA ALA A 221 22.44 -3.76 -17.16
C ALA A 221 21.41 -3.87 -16.03
N LYS A 222 21.00 -5.10 -15.66
CA LYS A 222 20.10 -5.32 -14.52
C LYS A 222 20.73 -4.88 -13.20
N ALA A 223 22.04 -5.05 -13.02
CA ALA A 223 22.75 -4.58 -11.83
C ALA A 223 22.80 -3.04 -11.74
N LEU A 224 22.92 -2.32 -12.86
CA LEU A 224 22.79 -0.86 -12.90
C LEU A 224 21.36 -0.45 -12.54
N VAL A 225 20.35 -1.05 -13.18
CA VAL A 225 18.93 -0.76 -12.89
C VAL A 225 18.62 -1.00 -11.42
N ALA A 226 19.14 -2.08 -10.81
CA ALA A 226 18.94 -2.38 -9.38
C ALA A 226 19.50 -1.32 -8.43
N GLN A 227 20.45 -0.49 -8.87
CA GLN A 227 21.05 0.56 -8.05
C GLN A 227 20.32 1.90 -8.15
N LEU A 228 19.38 2.05 -9.09
CA LEU A 228 18.55 3.24 -9.26
C LEU A 228 17.32 3.19 -8.34
N SER A 229 16.90 4.36 -7.88
CA SER A 229 15.74 4.57 -6.99
C SER A 229 14.41 4.34 -7.69
N ASP A 230 13.32 4.32 -6.94
CA ASP A 230 11.94 4.26 -7.40
C ASP A 230 11.45 5.54 -8.11
N GLN A 231 12.11 6.66 -7.84
CA GLN A 231 11.83 7.95 -8.50
C GLN A 231 12.53 8.10 -9.85
N ASP A 232 13.55 7.27 -10.12
CA ASP A 232 14.27 7.28 -11.39
C ASP A 232 13.44 6.63 -12.50
N ARG A 233 13.65 7.08 -13.73
CA ARG A 233 13.03 6.49 -14.92
C ARG A 233 14.10 5.96 -15.86
N VAL A 234 13.87 4.76 -16.38
CA VAL A 234 14.76 4.13 -17.35
C VAL A 234 14.04 3.94 -18.68
N ALA A 235 14.73 4.30 -19.76
CA ALA A 235 14.38 3.92 -21.11
C ALA A 235 15.47 3.00 -21.68
N LEU A 236 15.08 2.07 -22.55
CA LEU A 236 16.02 1.12 -23.17
C LEU A 236 15.98 1.28 -24.68
N MET A 237 17.16 1.23 -25.29
CA MET A 237 17.30 1.21 -26.74
C MET A 237 18.27 0.11 -27.17
N TRP A 238 17.92 -0.64 -28.20
CA TRP A 238 18.79 -1.66 -28.80
C TRP A 238 18.42 -1.88 -30.27
N TYR A 239 19.20 -2.68 -31.00
CA TYR A 239 18.98 -2.92 -32.42
C TYR A 239 17.77 -3.85 -32.65
N ALA A 240 16.86 -3.44 -33.54
CA ALA A 240 15.68 -4.22 -33.91
C ALA A 240 15.82 -4.98 -35.25
N GLY A 241 16.96 -4.84 -35.95
CA GLY A 241 17.16 -5.32 -37.32
C GLY A 241 16.65 -4.34 -38.40
N SER A 242 17.08 -4.52 -39.65
CA SER A 242 16.67 -3.75 -40.83
C SER A 242 16.72 -2.21 -40.69
N GLY A 243 17.69 -1.70 -39.92
CA GLY A 243 17.90 -0.26 -39.71
C GLY A 243 16.95 0.39 -38.71
N ASN A 244 16.28 -0.39 -37.85
CA ASN A 244 15.38 0.11 -36.81
C ASN A 244 15.98 -0.06 -35.41
N VAL A 245 15.70 0.90 -34.51
CA VAL A 245 16.04 0.83 -33.09
C VAL A 245 14.77 0.46 -32.32
N HIS A 246 14.84 -0.59 -31.51
CA HIS A 246 13.78 -0.90 -30.56
C HIS A 246 13.83 0.11 -29.41
N ASN A 247 12.69 0.68 -29.04
CA ASN A 247 12.60 1.70 -27.99
C ASN A 247 11.59 1.27 -26.92
N VAL A 248 12.06 1.22 -25.68
CA VAL A 248 11.21 1.13 -24.48
C VAL A 248 11.18 2.52 -23.86
N SER A 249 9.99 3.10 -23.78
CA SER A 249 9.78 4.43 -23.21
C SER A 249 10.22 4.52 -21.75
N PHE A 250 10.49 5.74 -21.28
CA PHE A 250 10.79 6.00 -19.87
C PHE A 250 9.77 5.34 -18.94
N THR A 251 10.26 4.41 -18.12
CA THR A 251 9.47 3.66 -17.15
C THR A 251 9.97 3.99 -15.75
N GLN A 252 9.07 4.44 -14.88
CA GLN A 252 9.32 4.66 -13.46
C GLN A 252 9.76 3.34 -12.79
N LEU A 253 10.84 3.34 -12.01
CA LEU A 253 11.40 2.13 -11.41
C LEU A 253 10.72 1.70 -10.09
N THR A 254 9.40 1.78 -10.04
CA THR A 254 8.58 1.09 -9.04
C THR A 254 8.80 -0.43 -9.10
N GLU A 255 8.26 -1.20 -8.16
CA GLU A 255 8.42 -2.67 -8.16
C GLU A 255 7.99 -3.30 -9.51
N SER A 256 6.82 -2.90 -10.02
CA SER A 256 6.29 -3.36 -11.31
C SER A 256 7.08 -2.82 -12.50
N GLY A 257 7.48 -1.55 -12.47
CA GLY A 257 8.28 -0.94 -13.54
C GLY A 257 9.67 -1.56 -13.67
N ARG A 258 10.31 -1.89 -12.54
CA ARG A 258 11.61 -2.58 -12.51
C ARG A 258 11.51 -4.00 -13.05
N ALA A 259 10.45 -4.73 -12.68
CA ALA A 259 10.17 -6.05 -13.25
C ALA A 259 9.96 -5.97 -14.77
N TYR A 260 9.24 -4.95 -15.25
CA TYR A 260 9.04 -4.70 -16.68
C TYR A 260 10.36 -4.42 -17.40
N ILE A 261 11.18 -3.48 -16.92
CA ILE A 261 12.49 -3.16 -17.51
C ILE A 261 13.40 -4.39 -17.55
N ASN A 262 13.45 -5.17 -16.47
CA ASN A 262 14.23 -6.42 -16.44
C ASN A 262 13.74 -7.43 -17.49
N SER A 263 12.42 -7.56 -17.70
CA SER A 263 11.87 -8.43 -18.74
C SER A 263 12.27 -8.00 -20.16
N GLN A 264 12.36 -6.68 -20.40
CA GLN A 264 12.79 -6.13 -21.69
C GLN A 264 14.27 -6.40 -21.93
N ILE A 265 15.13 -6.24 -20.90
CA ILE A 265 16.54 -6.62 -20.97
C ILE A 265 16.70 -8.11 -21.29
N ASP A 266 15.92 -8.97 -20.63
CA ASP A 266 15.97 -10.42 -20.86
C ASP A 266 15.52 -10.82 -22.27
N SER A 267 14.66 -10.03 -22.92
CA SER A 267 14.16 -10.27 -24.29
C SER A 267 15.16 -10.00 -25.42
N MET A 268 16.28 -9.31 -25.13
CA MET A 268 17.23 -8.89 -26.16
C MET A 268 17.89 -10.09 -26.87
N THR A 269 17.97 -10.02 -28.20
CA THR A 269 18.58 -11.06 -29.04
C THR A 269 19.59 -10.44 -30.01
N PRO A 270 20.71 -11.12 -30.33
CA PRO A 270 21.66 -10.64 -31.33
C PRO A 270 21.05 -10.50 -32.74
N LYS A 271 21.50 -9.51 -33.52
CA LYS A 271 21.01 -9.14 -34.88
C LYS A 271 22.16 -8.75 -35.83
N ALA A 272 21.98 -8.91 -37.14
CA ALA A 272 23.08 -8.86 -38.12
C ALA A 272 23.78 -7.50 -38.35
N ILE A 273 23.17 -6.35 -38.00
CA ILE A 273 23.72 -5.01 -38.31
C ILE A 273 24.15 -4.24 -37.06
N THR A 274 25.17 -3.39 -37.19
CA THR A 274 25.64 -2.49 -36.13
C THR A 274 25.41 -1.04 -36.54
N GLN A 275 24.39 -0.41 -35.96
CA GLN A 275 23.96 0.97 -36.25
C GLN A 275 24.18 1.87 -35.03
N ILE A 276 25.41 1.84 -34.53
CA ILE A 276 25.78 2.42 -33.24
C ILE A 276 25.52 3.92 -33.17
N TRP A 277 25.74 4.67 -34.26
CA TRP A 277 25.52 6.12 -34.25
C TRP A 277 24.03 6.46 -34.24
N ASP A 278 23.21 5.74 -35.00
CA ASP A 278 21.76 5.97 -35.03
C ASP A 278 21.10 5.65 -33.68
N MET A 279 21.53 4.57 -33.02
CA MET A 279 21.09 4.25 -31.66
C MET A 279 21.56 5.31 -30.66
N SER A 280 22.84 5.71 -30.73
CA SER A 280 23.41 6.73 -29.84
C SER A 280 22.65 8.05 -29.97
N GLY A 281 22.41 8.51 -31.19
CA GLY A 281 21.69 9.75 -31.46
C GLY A 281 20.22 9.70 -31.10
N ALA A 282 19.56 8.57 -31.31
CA ALA A 282 18.20 8.34 -30.84
C ALA A 282 18.13 8.42 -29.30
N GLY A 283 19.07 7.78 -28.60
CA GLY A 283 19.13 7.78 -27.14
C GLY A 283 19.40 9.16 -26.55
N ILE A 284 20.39 9.88 -27.10
CA ILE A 284 20.72 11.26 -26.69
C ILE A 284 19.55 12.21 -26.95
N SER A 285 18.92 12.12 -28.12
CA SER A 285 17.74 12.95 -28.42
C SER A 285 16.57 12.64 -27.51
N TYR A 286 16.33 11.36 -27.23
CA TYR A 286 15.22 10.93 -26.36
C TYR A 286 15.43 11.36 -24.91
N ALA A 287 16.67 11.27 -24.39
CA ALA A 287 17.02 11.80 -23.07
C ALA A 287 16.86 13.33 -23.03
N TYR A 288 17.39 14.04 -24.04
CA TYR A 288 17.38 15.49 -24.05
C TYR A 288 15.97 16.09 -24.15
N TYR A 289 15.12 15.57 -25.02
CA TYR A 289 13.77 16.11 -25.24
C TYR A 289 12.69 15.44 -24.40
N GLY A 290 12.93 14.22 -23.89
CA GLY A 290 11.92 13.40 -23.21
C GLY A 290 12.04 13.31 -21.69
N HIS A 291 13.08 13.91 -21.09
CA HIS A 291 13.22 13.92 -19.63
C HIS A 291 12.14 14.78 -18.96
N ALA A 292 11.81 14.45 -17.71
CA ALA A 292 10.82 15.17 -16.91
C ALA A 292 11.44 16.44 -16.33
N ALA A 293 10.61 17.46 -16.12
CA ALA A 293 11.03 18.65 -15.42
C ALA A 293 11.54 18.29 -14.01
N GLY A 294 12.70 18.82 -13.63
CA GLY A 294 13.33 18.51 -12.34
C GLY A 294 14.11 17.18 -12.30
N HIS A 295 14.12 16.40 -13.39
CA HIS A 295 14.96 15.21 -13.51
C HIS A 295 16.30 15.54 -14.19
N VAL A 296 17.37 14.83 -13.82
CA VAL A 296 18.68 14.92 -14.48
C VAL A 296 18.76 13.86 -15.58
N PRO A 297 18.79 14.25 -16.86
CA PRO A 297 18.93 13.30 -17.97
C PRO A 297 20.36 12.78 -18.10
N ALA A 298 20.51 11.50 -18.40
CA ALA A 298 21.80 10.89 -18.74
C ALA A 298 21.64 9.74 -19.74
N VAL A 299 22.70 9.42 -20.47
CA VAL A 299 22.70 8.31 -21.44
C VAL A 299 23.88 7.39 -21.18
N VAL A 300 23.64 6.08 -21.21
CA VAL A 300 24.66 5.04 -21.17
C VAL A 300 24.64 4.29 -22.49
N ILE A 301 25.76 4.23 -23.20
CA ILE A 301 25.87 3.64 -24.54
C ILE A 301 26.96 2.57 -24.49
N LEU A 302 26.66 1.36 -24.95
CA LEU A 302 27.64 0.28 -25.05
C LEU A 302 27.73 -0.26 -26.48
N SER A 303 28.94 -0.58 -26.94
CA SER A 303 29.18 -1.35 -28.16
C SER A 303 30.52 -2.08 -28.15
N ASP A 304 30.60 -3.18 -28.92
CA ASP A 304 31.77 -4.01 -29.15
C ASP A 304 32.38 -3.85 -30.56
N GLY A 305 31.80 -3.00 -31.42
CA GLY A 305 32.08 -3.08 -32.85
C GLY A 305 31.91 -1.81 -33.68
N VAL A 306 32.32 -1.92 -34.94
CA VAL A 306 32.25 -0.87 -35.97
C VAL A 306 30.82 -0.67 -36.48
N ASP A 307 30.46 0.56 -36.83
CA ASP A 307 29.21 0.82 -37.59
C ASP A 307 29.28 0.13 -38.95
N ARG A 308 28.40 -0.86 -39.18
CA ARG A 308 28.46 -1.73 -40.35
C ARG A 308 27.08 -2.16 -40.82
N LEU A 309 26.87 -2.04 -42.13
CA LEU A 309 25.73 -2.60 -42.83
C LEU A 309 25.92 -4.12 -42.97
N GLY A 310 24.95 -4.91 -42.52
CA GLY A 310 24.84 -6.34 -42.81
C GLY A 310 23.78 -6.58 -43.89
N ASP A 311 23.98 -7.59 -44.73
CA ASP A 311 22.93 -8.09 -45.62
C ASP A 311 21.97 -8.95 -44.78
N ASP A 312 20.67 -8.65 -44.81
CA ASP A 312 19.65 -9.43 -44.13
C ASP A 312 19.35 -10.76 -44.88
N SER A 313 20.08 -11.09 -45.96
CA SER A 313 19.82 -12.30 -46.77
C SER A 313 20.98 -13.06 -47.45
N GLU A 314 22.24 -12.63 -47.48
CA GLU A 314 23.35 -13.50 -47.93
C GLU A 314 24.67 -13.21 -47.19
N PRO A 315 25.45 -14.23 -46.81
CA PRO A 315 26.82 -14.00 -46.34
C PRO A 315 27.64 -13.42 -47.51
N PRO A 316 28.47 -12.38 -47.28
CA PRO A 316 29.35 -11.90 -48.33
C PRO A 316 30.32 -13.03 -48.73
N GLU A 317 30.35 -13.39 -50.01
CA GLU A 317 31.35 -14.32 -50.52
C GLU A 317 32.77 -13.74 -50.36
N PRO A 318 33.80 -14.57 -50.10
CA PRO A 318 35.08 -14.13 -49.52
C PRO A 318 36.07 -13.50 -50.52
N ASP A 319 35.67 -13.13 -51.73
CA ASP A 319 36.60 -12.88 -52.84
C ASP A 319 36.71 -11.40 -53.27
N ASP A 320 35.62 -10.61 -53.23
CA ASP A 320 35.69 -9.24 -53.74
C ASP A 320 36.00 -8.23 -52.64
N ASN A 321 36.93 -7.29 -52.92
CA ASN A 321 37.32 -6.12 -52.10
C ASN A 321 36.16 -5.12 -51.84
N ASN A 322 34.98 -5.59 -51.44
CA ASN A 322 33.73 -4.84 -51.34
C ASN A 322 33.25 -4.64 -49.89
N ASP A 323 34.00 -5.13 -48.88
CA ASP A 323 33.71 -4.89 -47.45
C ASP A 323 33.72 -3.38 -47.11
N LEU A 324 34.56 -2.60 -47.79
CA LEU A 324 34.62 -1.14 -47.61
C LEU A 324 33.29 -0.42 -47.88
N ASN A 325 32.43 -1.01 -48.71
CA ASN A 325 31.11 -0.45 -49.01
C ASN A 325 30.07 -0.75 -47.93
N THR A 326 30.43 -1.37 -46.80
CA THR A 326 29.50 -1.64 -45.69
C THR A 326 29.80 -0.80 -44.43
N LEU A 327 31.02 -0.28 -44.31
CA LEU A 327 31.50 0.48 -43.15
C LEU A 327 30.87 1.87 -43.06
N GLU A 328 30.53 2.31 -41.84
CA GLU A 328 29.85 3.59 -41.55
C GLU A 328 28.52 3.80 -42.26
N ARG A 329 27.95 2.72 -42.82
CA ARG A 329 26.67 2.72 -43.55
C ARG A 329 25.55 1.98 -42.81
N GLY A 330 25.84 1.47 -41.61
CA GLY A 330 24.82 0.94 -40.70
C GLY A 330 23.92 2.07 -40.18
N SER A 331 24.53 3.19 -39.82
CA SER A 331 23.83 4.42 -39.42
C SER A 331 23.53 5.33 -40.62
N LYS A 332 22.34 5.91 -40.67
CA LYS A 332 21.87 6.81 -41.75
C LYS A 332 21.63 8.24 -41.29
N ARG A 333 21.40 8.47 -40.00
CA ARG A 333 20.91 9.75 -39.44
C ARG A 333 21.92 10.47 -38.56
N TRP A 334 22.85 9.74 -37.96
CA TRP A 334 23.78 10.27 -36.96
C TRP A 334 25.24 9.94 -37.25
N CYS A 335 26.14 10.76 -36.72
CA CYS A 335 27.58 10.63 -36.90
C CYS A 335 28.41 11.19 -35.73
N PRO A 336 29.56 10.57 -35.37
CA PRO A 336 30.37 10.95 -34.22
C PRO A 336 31.43 12.04 -34.51
N TRP A 337 31.33 12.80 -35.61
CA TRP A 337 32.36 13.78 -36.01
C TRP A 337 31.89 15.24 -36.07
N HIS A 338 30.64 15.53 -35.68
CA HIS A 338 30.11 16.89 -35.56
C HIS A 338 29.34 17.10 -34.27
N SER A 339 29.09 18.35 -33.90
CA SER A 339 28.34 18.69 -32.68
C SER A 339 26.87 18.32 -32.78
N PHE A 340 26.28 17.95 -31.65
CA PHE A 340 24.86 17.70 -31.48
C PHE A 340 24.05 18.93 -31.91
N GLY A 341 22.96 18.70 -32.64
CA GLY A 341 22.16 19.76 -33.26
C GLY A 341 22.72 20.33 -34.57
N GLN A 342 23.95 19.98 -34.97
CA GLN A 342 24.46 20.32 -36.30
C GLN A 342 24.13 19.24 -37.32
N VAL A 343 23.59 19.68 -38.46
CA VAL A 343 23.34 18.84 -39.64
C VAL A 343 24.44 19.09 -40.65
N VAL A 344 25.22 18.06 -40.99
CA VAL A 344 26.36 18.20 -41.91
C VAL A 344 26.26 17.21 -43.04
N THR A 345 26.58 17.68 -44.25
CA THR A 345 26.68 16.85 -45.45
C THR A 345 28.14 16.52 -45.71
N TYR A 346 28.46 15.25 -45.87
CA TYR A 346 29.83 14.79 -46.11
C TYR A 346 29.85 13.72 -47.20
N THR A 347 30.99 13.64 -47.88
CA THR A 347 31.24 12.72 -49.00
C THR A 347 32.19 11.60 -48.62
N SER A 348 32.90 11.72 -47.50
CA SER A 348 33.80 10.68 -47.00
C SER A 348 34.05 10.79 -45.49
N HIS A 349 34.43 9.68 -44.85
CA HIS A 349 34.89 9.61 -43.47
C HIS A 349 36.20 8.82 -43.39
N PHE A 350 37.13 9.25 -42.54
CA PHE A 350 38.40 8.57 -42.32
C PHE A 350 38.39 7.82 -40.98
N GLY A 351 38.65 6.52 -41.01
CA GLY A 351 38.70 5.70 -39.80
C GLY A 351 39.52 4.43 -39.96
N LYS A 352 39.72 3.72 -38.84
CA LYS A 352 40.31 2.37 -38.82
C LYS A 352 39.19 1.35 -38.79
N TYR A 353 39.20 0.43 -39.74
CA TYR A 353 38.22 -0.64 -39.84
C TYR A 353 38.94 -1.99 -39.99
N GLY A 354 38.51 -2.98 -39.22
CA GLY A 354 39.02 -4.34 -39.31
C GLY A 354 38.42 -5.07 -40.50
N GLY A 355 39.24 -5.83 -41.22
CA GLY A 355 38.78 -6.96 -42.04
C GLY A 355 38.99 -8.28 -41.29
N ASP A 356 38.44 -9.36 -41.82
CA ASP A 356 38.42 -10.72 -41.27
C ASP A 356 39.77 -11.17 -40.71
N ALA A 357 39.76 -12.13 -39.76
CA ALA A 357 40.85 -12.54 -38.87
C ALA A 357 42.24 -12.87 -39.50
N SER A 358 42.40 -12.83 -40.81
CA SER A 358 43.68 -12.95 -41.53
C SER A 358 44.18 -11.65 -42.19
N SER A 359 43.42 -10.55 -42.16
CA SER A 359 43.73 -9.27 -42.82
C SER A 359 43.65 -8.11 -41.83
N TYR A 360 44.82 -7.76 -41.29
CA TYR A 360 45.03 -6.71 -40.31
C TYR A 360 44.39 -5.36 -40.69
N GLY A 361 43.62 -4.78 -39.77
CA GLY A 361 42.83 -3.55 -39.98
C GLY A 361 43.62 -2.40 -40.62
N PHE A 362 43.15 -1.93 -41.76
CA PHE A 362 43.75 -0.84 -42.50
C PHE A 362 42.97 0.47 -42.28
N TRP A 363 43.68 1.58 -42.42
CA TRP A 363 43.13 2.93 -42.42
C TRP A 363 42.46 3.23 -43.76
N TYR A 364 41.17 3.50 -43.74
CA TYR A 364 40.40 3.77 -44.94
C TYR A 364 39.70 5.12 -44.86
N THR A 365 39.67 5.81 -46.00
CA THR A 365 38.71 6.87 -46.25
C THR A 365 37.49 6.21 -46.91
N VAL A 366 36.45 5.94 -46.12
CA VAL A 366 35.17 5.47 -46.63
C VAL A 366 34.53 6.61 -47.41
N THR A 367 34.31 6.41 -48.71
CA THR A 367 33.67 7.40 -49.58
C THR A 367 32.22 6.98 -49.80
N PHE A 368 31.28 7.90 -49.60
CA PHE A 368 29.87 7.63 -49.80
C PHE A 368 29.50 7.82 -51.27
N PRO A 369 28.74 6.90 -51.90
CA PRO A 369 28.36 6.99 -53.31
C PRO A 369 27.61 8.29 -53.68
N SER A 370 26.96 8.91 -52.69
CA SER A 370 26.31 10.21 -52.75
C SER A 370 26.56 10.97 -51.45
N PRO A 371 26.58 12.31 -51.46
CA PRO A 371 26.68 13.09 -50.22
C PRO A 371 25.60 12.66 -49.22
N THR A 372 26.01 12.29 -48.01
CA THR A 372 25.08 11.88 -46.93
C THR A 372 24.98 12.98 -45.90
N THR A 373 23.75 13.29 -45.50
CA THR A 373 23.45 14.29 -44.48
C THR A 373 23.17 13.58 -43.16
N ARG A 374 23.96 13.86 -42.10
CA ARG A 374 23.75 13.29 -40.76
C ARG A 374 23.88 14.37 -39.68
N ASN A 375 23.27 14.08 -38.52
CA ASN A 375 23.37 14.87 -37.31
C ASN A 375 24.62 14.50 -36.51
N GLY A 376 25.28 15.49 -35.90
CA GLY A 376 26.43 15.26 -35.04
C GLY A 376 26.08 14.66 -33.66
N LEU A 377 27.04 13.99 -33.03
CA LEU A 377 26.93 13.39 -31.68
C LEU A 377 27.90 13.99 -30.65
N LEU A 378 28.80 14.88 -31.05
CA LEU A 378 29.76 15.52 -30.15
C LEU A 378 29.10 16.66 -29.37
N ASN A 379 29.66 17.05 -28.23
CA ASN A 379 29.17 18.20 -27.45
C ASN A 379 27.67 18.10 -27.07
N ALA A 380 27.20 16.92 -26.69
CA ALA A 380 25.81 16.77 -26.27
C ALA A 380 25.55 17.59 -24.98
N PRO A 381 24.38 18.25 -24.86
CA PRO A 381 24.02 19.09 -23.71
C PRO A 381 23.61 18.29 -22.46
N LEU A 382 24.05 17.04 -22.35
CA LEU A 382 23.76 16.14 -21.24
C LEU A 382 24.91 15.14 -21.04
N PRO A 383 25.02 14.51 -19.86
CA PRO A 383 25.99 13.46 -19.60
C PRO A 383 25.80 12.24 -20.50
N VAL A 384 26.85 11.92 -21.27
CA VAL A 384 26.91 10.73 -22.12
C VAL A 384 28.03 9.82 -21.62
N PHE A 385 27.67 8.64 -21.13
CA PHE A 385 28.57 7.59 -20.73
C PHE A 385 28.68 6.55 -21.84
N THR A 386 29.89 6.23 -22.27
CA THR A 386 30.12 5.25 -23.33
C THR A 386 30.99 4.10 -22.84
N ILE A 387 30.68 2.88 -23.26
CA ILE A 387 31.39 1.66 -22.87
C ILE A 387 31.86 0.94 -24.14
N GLY A 388 33.18 0.82 -24.31
CA GLY A 388 33.79 0.00 -25.35
C GLY A 388 34.06 -1.42 -24.84
N LEU A 389 33.46 -2.44 -25.45
CA LEU A 389 33.67 -3.84 -25.10
C LEU A 389 34.70 -4.49 -26.05
N ASN A 390 35.81 -4.98 -25.50
CA ASN A 390 36.85 -5.70 -26.24
C ASN A 390 37.36 -4.95 -27.48
N LEU A 391 37.30 -3.62 -27.46
CA LEU A 391 37.87 -2.75 -28.49
C LEU A 391 39.39 -2.63 -28.29
N GLU A 392 40.11 -2.30 -29.36
CA GLU A 392 41.53 -1.92 -29.24
C GLU A 392 41.63 -0.72 -28.30
N HIS A 393 42.36 -0.88 -27.19
CA HIS A 393 42.39 0.08 -26.09
C HIS A 393 43.72 0.84 -26.01
N HIS A 394 43.65 2.16 -25.88
CA HIS A 394 44.76 3.00 -25.47
C HIS A 394 44.31 4.05 -24.44
N SER A 395 45.26 4.57 -23.64
CA SER A 395 44.98 5.66 -22.69
C SER A 395 44.27 6.82 -23.42
N PRO A 396 43.08 7.23 -22.95
CA PRO A 396 42.30 8.28 -23.59
C PRO A 396 43.05 9.63 -23.56
N PRO A 397 42.96 10.45 -24.63
CA PRO A 397 43.54 11.77 -24.66
C PRO A 397 42.87 12.72 -23.65
N ASN A 398 43.47 13.89 -23.44
CA ASN A 398 42.84 14.94 -22.62
C ASN A 398 41.85 15.81 -23.42
N SER A 399 41.85 15.72 -24.76
CA SER A 399 41.03 16.55 -25.65
C SER A 399 40.87 15.90 -27.03
N PRO A 400 39.68 15.96 -27.66
CA PRO A 400 39.47 15.43 -29.01
C PRO A 400 40.46 16.02 -30.01
N SER A 401 40.90 15.22 -30.98
CA SER A 401 41.79 15.69 -32.06
C SER A 401 41.34 15.21 -33.43
N THR A 402 41.82 15.89 -34.46
CA THR A 402 41.58 15.49 -35.86
C THR A 402 42.25 14.15 -36.13
N SER A 403 41.49 13.19 -36.63
CA SER A 403 42.00 11.86 -36.95
C SER A 403 42.96 11.93 -38.15
N THR A 404 44.12 11.27 -38.10
CA THR A 404 45.04 11.19 -39.25
C THR A 404 45.58 9.77 -39.46
N LYS A 405 46.18 9.53 -40.63
CA LYS A 405 46.75 8.23 -40.99
C LYS A 405 48.15 8.06 -40.36
N PRO A 406 48.42 6.95 -39.66
CA PRO A 406 49.75 6.66 -39.12
C PRO A 406 50.76 6.34 -40.22
N ALA A 407 52.04 6.60 -39.91
CA ALA A 407 53.18 6.35 -40.79
C ALA A 407 53.53 4.85 -40.93
N GLU A 408 53.28 4.03 -39.91
CA GLU A 408 53.57 2.58 -39.90
C GLU A 408 52.29 1.75 -39.69
N LYS A 409 52.19 0.62 -40.40
CA LYS A 409 51.04 -0.30 -40.36
C LYS A 409 51.41 -1.58 -39.61
N SER A 410 51.15 -1.65 -38.31
CA SER A 410 51.26 -2.89 -37.53
C SER A 410 50.06 -3.06 -36.59
N VAL A 411 49.89 -4.27 -36.09
CA VAL A 411 48.67 -4.81 -35.49
C VAL A 411 48.75 -4.65 -33.97
N ASN A 412 47.66 -4.30 -33.30
CA ASN A 412 47.59 -4.18 -31.83
C ASN A 412 48.63 -3.24 -31.18
N THR A 413 49.17 -2.30 -31.95
CA THR A 413 50.24 -1.39 -31.48
C THR A 413 49.85 0.09 -31.65
N TYR A 414 48.73 0.44 -32.31
CA TYR A 414 48.47 1.82 -32.77
C TYR A 414 47.01 2.31 -32.72
N ALA A 415 46.18 1.90 -31.75
CA ALA A 415 45.34 2.93 -31.13
C ALA A 415 46.34 3.93 -30.52
N TYR A 416 46.56 5.07 -31.17
CA TYR A 416 47.57 6.03 -30.74
C TYR A 416 46.97 7.41 -30.55
N TYR A 417 47.53 8.10 -29.56
CA TYR A 417 47.43 9.54 -29.41
C TYR A 417 48.84 10.10 -29.21
N THR A 418 49.39 10.75 -30.22
CA THR A 418 50.76 11.29 -30.17
C THR A 418 50.81 12.62 -30.91
N GLY A 419 51.37 13.65 -30.27
CA GLY A 419 51.50 14.98 -30.88
C GLY A 419 50.17 15.70 -31.13
N GLY A 420 49.10 15.40 -30.39
CA GLY A 420 47.78 16.01 -30.58
C GLY A 420 46.99 15.44 -31.76
N VAL A 421 47.30 14.20 -32.14
CA VAL A 421 46.71 13.50 -33.28
C VAL A 421 46.30 12.10 -32.84
N GLU A 422 45.09 11.71 -33.18
CA GLU A 422 44.54 10.39 -32.87
C GLU A 422 44.32 9.54 -34.12
N SER A 423 44.12 8.28 -33.82
CA SER A 423 43.92 7.20 -34.76
C SER A 423 42.41 6.96 -35.04
N GLY A 424 41.45 7.87 -34.83
CA GLY A 424 40.05 7.69 -35.32
C GLY A 424 39.42 6.27 -35.29
N THR A 425 39.67 5.48 -34.24
CA THR A 425 39.12 4.12 -34.05
C THR A 425 37.71 4.24 -33.49
N VAL A 426 36.95 3.14 -33.47
CA VAL A 426 35.64 3.10 -32.80
C VAL A 426 35.75 3.50 -31.32
N GLU A 427 36.80 3.05 -30.63
CA GLU A 427 37.07 3.48 -29.25
C GLU A 427 37.21 5.01 -29.18
N TYR A 428 38.01 5.62 -30.05
CA TYR A 428 38.17 7.07 -30.06
C TYR A 428 36.86 7.81 -30.41
N ASN A 429 36.00 7.25 -31.27
CA ASN A 429 34.68 7.82 -31.55
C ASN A 429 33.77 7.83 -30.31
N LEU A 430 33.70 6.69 -29.60
CA LEU A 430 32.96 6.58 -28.34
C LEU A 430 33.53 7.54 -27.29
N TRP A 431 34.85 7.58 -27.17
CA TRP A 431 35.54 8.44 -26.24
C TRP A 431 35.30 9.94 -26.54
N ARG A 432 35.39 10.39 -27.79
CA ARG A 432 35.09 11.78 -28.19
C ARG A 432 33.65 12.13 -27.87
N MET A 433 32.72 11.24 -28.18
CA MET A 433 31.30 11.44 -27.88
C MET A 433 31.07 11.66 -26.38
N ALA A 434 31.63 10.79 -25.53
CA ALA A 434 31.50 10.95 -24.08
C ALA A 434 32.22 12.19 -23.53
N THR A 435 33.49 12.40 -23.89
CA THR A 435 34.32 13.46 -23.30
C THR A 435 33.99 14.88 -23.76
N THR A 436 33.40 15.02 -24.94
CA THR A 436 32.89 16.33 -25.38
C THR A 436 31.53 16.67 -24.79
N SER A 437 30.76 15.66 -24.36
CA SER A 437 29.43 15.84 -23.79
C SER A 437 29.50 16.29 -22.34
N GLN A 438 28.54 17.12 -21.91
CA GLN A 438 28.55 17.73 -20.58
C GLN A 438 28.54 16.69 -19.45
N GLY A 439 29.66 16.51 -18.75
CA GLY A 439 29.76 15.53 -17.65
C GLY A 439 29.83 14.07 -18.09
N GLY A 440 30.06 13.80 -19.38
CA GLY A 440 30.20 12.44 -19.92
C GLY A 440 31.56 11.79 -19.62
N LYS A 441 31.61 10.46 -19.72
CA LYS A 441 32.82 9.67 -19.44
C LYS A 441 32.86 8.37 -20.23
N TYR A 442 34.05 8.01 -20.74
CA TYR A 442 34.30 6.74 -21.42
C TYR A 442 34.80 5.69 -20.44
N PHE A 443 34.34 4.45 -20.63
CA PHE A 443 34.79 3.26 -19.92
C PHE A 443 35.21 2.18 -20.90
N TYR A 444 36.29 1.48 -20.57
CA TYR A 444 36.77 0.33 -21.33
C TYR A 444 36.47 -0.96 -20.55
N SER A 445 35.90 -1.95 -21.24
CA SER A 445 35.73 -3.31 -20.74
C SER A 445 36.62 -4.25 -21.55
N PRO A 446 37.70 -4.81 -20.98
CA PRO A 446 38.62 -5.66 -21.73
C PRO A 446 38.01 -6.99 -22.19
N ASN A 447 36.91 -7.41 -21.58
CA ASN A 447 36.12 -8.57 -21.96
C ASN A 447 34.74 -8.48 -21.29
N GLU A 448 33.87 -9.43 -21.61
CA GLU A 448 32.49 -9.51 -21.13
C GLU A 448 32.38 -9.75 -19.60
N ASN A 449 33.39 -10.33 -18.96
CA ASN A 449 33.36 -10.57 -17.51
C ASN A 449 33.57 -9.29 -16.68
N SER A 450 34.20 -8.27 -17.26
CA SER A 450 34.38 -6.96 -16.59
C SER A 450 33.16 -6.05 -16.66
N LEU A 451 32.14 -6.38 -17.48
CA LEU A 451 30.97 -5.53 -17.69
C LEU A 451 30.23 -5.21 -16.40
N LEU A 452 30.07 -6.18 -15.49
CA LEU A 452 29.38 -5.94 -14.21
C LEU A 452 30.08 -4.84 -13.39
N SER A 453 31.41 -4.91 -13.25
CA SER A 453 32.17 -3.89 -12.53
C SER A 453 32.12 -2.53 -13.20
N VAL A 454 32.11 -2.49 -14.54
CA VAL A 454 32.00 -1.24 -15.30
C VAL A 454 30.62 -0.61 -15.10
N PHE A 455 29.53 -1.37 -15.22
CA PHE A 455 28.17 -0.87 -15.00
C PHE A 455 27.94 -0.40 -13.55
N ASN A 456 28.54 -1.06 -12.55
CA ASN A 456 28.52 -0.58 -11.18
C ASN A 456 29.25 0.76 -11.03
N THR A 457 30.36 0.95 -11.74
CA THR A 457 31.09 2.23 -11.76
C THR A 457 30.27 3.31 -12.46
N VAL A 458 29.58 2.98 -13.55
CA VAL A 458 28.66 3.91 -14.24
C VAL A 458 27.50 4.31 -13.32
N ALA A 459 26.89 3.36 -12.61
CA ALA A 459 25.83 3.64 -11.63
C ALA A 459 26.31 4.62 -10.55
N TYR A 460 27.56 4.47 -10.10
CA TYR A 460 28.16 5.41 -9.15
C TYR A 460 28.36 6.81 -9.75
N GLU A 461 28.81 6.94 -11.00
CA GLU A 461 28.95 8.27 -11.64
C GLU A 461 27.59 8.92 -11.92
N LEU A 462 26.56 8.14 -12.29
CA LEU A 462 25.19 8.63 -12.46
C LEU A 462 24.68 9.29 -11.17
N LYS A 463 24.89 8.65 -10.02
CA LYS A 463 24.54 9.18 -8.69
C LYS A 463 25.32 10.44 -8.30
N LYS A 464 26.47 10.73 -8.92
CA LYS A 464 27.19 11.99 -8.69
C LYS A 464 26.61 13.17 -9.47
N LEU A 465 26.02 12.95 -10.64
CA LEU A 465 25.39 14.03 -11.42
C LEU A 465 24.29 14.72 -10.61
N GLN A 466 23.56 13.89 -9.88
CA GLN A 466 22.58 14.19 -8.88
C GLN A 466 23.05 15.20 -7.80
N THR A 467 24.33 15.21 -7.42
CA THR A 467 24.87 16.13 -6.39
C THR A 467 25.43 17.43 -6.98
N LEU A 468 25.89 17.43 -8.24
CA LEU A 468 26.50 18.60 -8.90
C LEU A 468 25.48 19.67 -9.32
N THR A 469 24.29 19.26 -9.78
CA THR A 469 23.23 20.18 -10.26
C THR A 469 22.76 21.15 -9.16
N ARG A 470 22.85 20.76 -7.89
CA ARG A 470 22.53 21.60 -6.71
C ARG A 470 23.33 22.91 -6.64
N SER A 471 24.54 22.94 -7.18
CA SER A 471 25.44 24.09 -7.06
C SER A 471 25.20 25.19 -8.10
N SER A 472 24.36 24.93 -9.11
CA SER A 472 24.08 25.86 -10.22
C SER A 472 22.73 26.59 -10.14
N GLY A 473 21.91 26.29 -9.13
CA GLY A 473 20.57 26.89 -8.95
C GLY A 473 20.51 28.11 -8.02
N ALA A 474 21.60 28.49 -7.35
CA ALA A 474 21.65 29.71 -6.57
C ALA A 474 22.02 30.89 -7.49
N GLY A 475 21.12 31.86 -7.60
CA GLY A 475 21.32 33.07 -8.40
C GLY A 475 22.70 33.70 -8.15
N THR A 476 23.35 34.11 -9.23
CA THR A 476 24.66 34.76 -9.23
C THR A 476 24.63 35.99 -8.32
N PRO A 477 25.39 36.04 -7.20
CA PRO A 477 25.59 37.30 -6.48
C PRO A 477 26.43 38.22 -7.35
N THR A 478 26.00 39.48 -7.50
CA THR A 478 26.73 40.52 -8.22
C THR A 478 28.08 40.80 -7.56
N ASP A 479 29.09 41.12 -8.38
CA ASP A 479 30.55 41.23 -8.14
C ASP A 479 31.06 42.14 -6.98
N SER A 480 30.25 42.52 -5.99
CA SER A 480 30.68 43.44 -4.92
C SER A 480 31.14 42.78 -3.62
N GLU A 481 31.12 41.46 -3.47
CA GLU A 481 31.57 40.77 -2.24
C GLU A 481 32.78 39.83 -2.43
N GLN A 482 33.53 40.02 -3.52
CA GLN A 482 34.56 39.07 -3.95
C GLN A 482 35.98 39.27 -3.37
N TYR A 483 36.15 40.09 -2.33
CA TYR A 483 37.51 40.41 -1.85
C TYR A 483 37.65 40.40 -0.33
N SER A 484 37.44 39.25 0.31
CA SER A 484 38.06 38.91 1.61
C SER A 484 37.88 37.43 1.97
N ARG A 485 38.70 36.56 1.35
CA ARG A 485 39.32 35.33 1.90
C ARG A 485 39.58 34.34 0.76
N GLY A 486 40.85 34.24 0.37
CA GLY A 486 41.31 33.28 -0.63
C GLY A 486 41.38 31.86 -0.08
N GLY A 487 40.99 30.89 -0.92
CA GLY A 487 41.46 29.50 -0.86
C GLY A 487 40.39 28.41 -0.70
N THR A 488 40.17 27.66 -1.79
CA THR A 488 39.81 26.23 -1.88
C THR A 488 38.34 25.80 -1.86
N ARG A 489 37.96 25.06 -2.93
CA ARG A 489 36.95 23.98 -3.07
C ARG A 489 35.57 24.11 -2.40
N ALA A 490 34.54 23.89 -3.23
CA ALA A 490 33.18 23.40 -2.94
C ALA A 490 32.45 23.98 -1.71
N PRO A 491 31.29 24.64 -1.86
CA PRO A 491 30.45 24.96 -0.70
C PRO A 491 30.05 23.67 0.01
N ALA A 492 30.23 23.69 1.32
CA ALA A 492 30.34 22.55 2.19
C ALA A 492 29.03 21.76 2.38
N CYS A 493 29.23 20.46 2.55
CA CYS A 493 28.54 19.63 3.53
C CYS A 493 28.10 20.45 4.76
N VAL A 494 26.85 20.29 5.18
CA VAL A 494 26.33 20.84 6.44
C VAL A 494 27.22 20.36 7.59
N GLU A 495 27.57 21.24 8.53
CA GLU A 495 28.39 20.87 9.70
C GLU A 495 27.75 19.67 10.46
N PRO A 496 28.57 18.77 11.04
CA PRO A 496 28.07 17.72 11.91
C PRO A 496 27.37 18.37 13.12
N GLY A 497 26.09 18.07 13.28
CA GLY A 497 25.25 18.55 14.36
C GLY A 497 24.01 17.68 14.47
N ASP A 498 23.68 17.29 15.70
CA ASP A 498 22.48 16.52 15.99
C ASP A 498 21.25 17.37 15.61
N ARG A 499 20.26 16.73 14.99
CA ARG A 499 19.04 17.38 14.48
C ARG A 499 17.86 16.73 15.15
N TYR A 500 16.83 17.49 15.45
CA TYR A 500 15.67 16.94 16.10
C TYR A 500 14.39 17.61 15.64
N ILE A 501 13.31 16.88 15.84
CA ILE A 501 11.97 17.39 15.69
C ILE A 501 11.10 16.83 16.82
N ILE A 502 10.36 17.70 17.51
CA ILE A 502 9.61 17.38 18.73
C ILE A 502 8.13 17.67 18.52
N THR A 503 7.31 16.67 18.77
CA THR A 503 5.86 16.76 18.60
C THR A 503 5.25 17.82 19.53
N GLU A 504 4.03 18.22 19.23
CA GLU A 504 3.21 18.90 20.22
C GLU A 504 2.95 18.03 21.45
N GLU A 505 2.57 18.70 22.54
CA GLU A 505 2.25 18.04 23.79
C GLU A 505 0.91 17.28 23.70
N PHE A 506 0.87 16.10 24.32
CA PHE A 506 -0.34 15.32 24.49
C PHE A 506 -0.40 14.61 25.84
N SER A 507 -1.58 14.10 26.17
CA SER A 507 -1.87 13.44 27.45
C SER A 507 -2.10 11.93 27.27
N LEU A 508 -1.48 11.15 28.15
CA LEU A 508 -1.70 9.71 28.31
C LEU A 508 -2.49 9.39 29.61
N LEU A 509 -3.24 10.36 30.14
CA LEU A 509 -4.15 10.12 31.26
C LEU A 509 -5.26 9.13 30.86
N GLY A 510 -5.54 8.18 31.75
CA GLY A 510 -6.57 7.17 31.54
C GLY A 510 -6.25 6.10 30.48
N ALA A 511 -5.04 6.10 29.91
CA ALA A 511 -4.62 5.11 28.93
C ALA A 511 -4.34 3.74 29.58
N ASN A 512 -4.98 2.69 29.07
CA ASN A 512 -4.70 1.29 29.38
C ASN A 512 -3.48 0.80 28.61
N SER A 513 -3.40 1.15 27.32
CA SER A 513 -2.24 0.95 26.46
C SER A 513 -1.97 2.18 25.61
N ALA A 514 -0.73 2.38 25.19
CA ALA A 514 -0.36 3.46 24.31
C ALA A 514 0.77 3.03 23.37
N ARG A 515 0.68 3.41 22.11
CA ARG A 515 1.72 3.17 21.10
C ARG A 515 1.90 4.38 20.19
N LEU A 516 3.14 4.66 19.87
CA LEU A 516 3.52 5.54 18.77
C LEU A 516 3.68 4.68 17.51
N VAL A 517 3.08 5.11 16.42
CA VAL A 517 3.21 4.54 15.08
C VAL A 517 3.73 5.64 14.17
N TYR A 518 4.67 5.33 13.29
CA TYR A 518 5.11 6.24 12.24
C TYR A 518 5.70 5.46 11.08
N PHE A 519 5.79 6.09 9.92
CA PHE A 519 6.54 5.61 8.78
C PHE A 519 7.88 6.33 8.71
N GLN A 520 8.91 5.60 8.30
CA GLN A 520 10.22 6.16 8.08
C GLN A 520 10.83 5.65 6.79
N LYS A 521 11.70 6.47 6.21
CA LYS A 521 12.57 6.12 5.10
C LYS A 521 13.92 6.76 5.40
N TYR A 522 15.01 6.04 5.24
CA TYR A 522 16.34 6.61 5.53
C TYR A 522 17.43 5.97 4.70
N GLN A 523 18.47 6.78 4.50
CA GLN A 523 19.78 6.36 4.02
C GLN A 523 20.84 7.15 4.80
N MET A 524 21.53 6.46 5.70
CA MET A 524 22.51 7.04 6.62
C MET A 524 23.77 6.19 6.68
N ASP A 525 24.92 6.83 6.84
CA ASP A 525 26.20 6.13 7.02
C ASP A 525 26.21 5.33 8.34
N VAL A 526 26.57 4.05 8.24
CA VAL A 526 26.54 3.11 9.38
C VAL A 526 27.68 3.46 10.35
N GLY A 527 27.37 3.49 11.65
CA GLY A 527 28.33 3.84 12.71
C GLY A 527 28.54 5.34 12.89
N SER A 528 28.45 6.12 11.82
CA SER A 528 28.64 7.58 11.85
C SER A 528 27.37 8.38 12.16
N ASN A 529 26.21 7.89 11.71
CA ASN A 529 24.93 8.58 11.85
C ASN A 529 23.87 7.62 12.39
N GLY A 530 22.78 8.16 12.93
CA GLY A 530 21.69 7.34 13.42
C GLY A 530 20.44 8.09 13.81
N GLY A 531 19.27 7.58 13.42
CA GLY A 531 17.98 8.03 13.95
C GLY A 531 17.62 7.33 15.26
N VAL A 532 17.17 8.07 16.27
CA VAL A 532 16.60 7.54 17.51
C VAL A 532 15.30 8.24 17.89
N VAL A 533 14.47 7.54 18.67
CA VAL A 533 13.24 8.08 19.23
C VAL A 533 13.38 8.22 20.74
N LEU A 534 12.95 9.37 21.25
CA LEU A 534 12.85 9.64 22.69
C LEU A 534 11.42 10.05 23.07
N VAL A 535 11.03 9.70 24.29
CA VAL A 535 9.76 10.12 24.90
C VAL A 535 10.05 11.15 25.97
N GLY A 536 9.58 12.37 25.74
CA GLY A 536 9.64 13.48 26.68
C GLY A 536 8.46 13.43 27.65
N THR A 537 8.72 13.57 28.94
CA THR A 537 7.67 13.74 29.95
C THR A 537 7.95 14.95 30.83
N SER A 538 6.89 15.63 31.23
CA SER A 538 6.92 16.71 32.22
C SER A 538 5.85 16.48 33.29
N ASP A 539 6.05 17.05 34.47
CA ASP A 539 5.04 17.03 35.54
C ASP A 539 4.11 18.26 35.47
N ASP A 540 4.55 19.37 34.83
CA ASP A 540 3.81 20.63 34.73
C ASP A 540 3.83 21.30 33.34
N GLY A 541 4.49 20.69 32.36
CA GLY A 541 4.65 21.19 30.99
C GLY A 541 5.82 22.16 30.80
N THR A 542 6.57 22.49 31.84
CA THR A 542 7.65 23.51 31.79
C THR A 542 9.05 22.89 31.69
N GLU A 543 9.37 21.92 32.54
CA GLU A 543 10.63 21.18 32.51
C GLU A 543 10.45 19.80 31.87
N TRP A 544 11.24 19.51 30.85
CA TRP A 544 11.12 18.28 30.05
C TRP A 544 12.32 17.38 30.25
N ARG A 545 12.07 16.08 30.41
CA ARG A 545 13.10 15.04 30.37
C ARG A 545 12.77 13.99 29.34
N TYR A 546 13.75 13.65 28.51
CA TYR A 546 13.64 12.74 27.39
C TYR A 546 14.28 11.39 27.70
N ARG A 547 13.50 10.33 27.51
CA ARG A 547 13.91 8.95 27.70
C ARG A 547 14.04 8.23 26.37
N TYR A 548 15.20 7.65 26.12
CA TYR A 548 15.46 6.82 24.93
C TYR A 548 14.68 5.50 24.99
N VAL A 549 13.96 5.21 23.89
CA VAL A 549 13.08 4.05 23.74
C VAL A 549 13.50 3.17 22.56
N ILE A 550 13.18 1.88 22.67
CA ILE A 550 13.51 0.87 21.65
C ILE A 550 12.21 0.41 20.98
N PRO A 551 12.05 0.59 19.66
CA PRO A 551 10.86 0.15 18.92
C PRO A 551 10.70 -1.37 18.86
N GLN A 552 9.48 -1.88 18.62
CA GLN A 552 9.17 -3.32 18.57
C GLN A 552 9.88 -4.08 17.42
N GLY A 553 10.28 -3.38 16.35
CA GLY A 553 11.11 -3.91 15.25
C GLY A 553 12.62 -3.79 15.47
N GLN A 554 13.03 -3.24 16.62
CA GLN A 554 14.41 -2.85 16.96
C GLN A 554 15.06 -1.86 15.97
N TYR A 555 16.17 -1.29 16.40
CA TYR A 555 17.01 -0.43 15.57
C TYR A 555 17.83 -1.28 14.58
N SER A 556 18.13 -0.73 13.39
CA SER A 556 18.83 -1.46 12.33
C SER A 556 20.34 -1.61 12.56
N GLY A 557 20.93 -0.82 13.46
CA GLY A 557 22.35 -0.88 13.76
C GLY A 557 22.74 -0.14 15.03
N ASN A 558 24.03 0.17 15.15
CA ASN A 558 24.60 0.91 16.27
C ASN A 558 25.42 2.11 15.78
N LEU A 559 25.56 3.12 16.65
CA LEU A 559 26.60 4.14 16.53
C LEU A 559 27.97 3.54 16.85
N ASP A 560 29.03 4.24 16.40
CA ASP A 560 30.41 3.91 16.72
C ASP A 560 30.62 3.76 18.24
N LEU A 561 31.36 2.74 18.63
CA LEU A 561 31.55 2.33 20.03
C LEU A 561 32.32 3.36 20.86
N GLU A 562 33.04 4.27 20.22
CA GLU A 562 33.76 5.36 20.88
C GLU A 562 32.90 6.64 21.02
N SER A 563 31.72 6.68 20.39
CA SER A 563 30.85 7.84 20.31
C SER A 563 29.67 7.75 21.28
N TYR A 564 29.98 7.80 22.57
CA TYR A 564 28.98 7.72 23.64
C TYR A 564 27.99 8.91 23.59
N ARG A 565 26.69 8.59 23.50
CA ARG A 565 25.57 9.55 23.60
C ARG A 565 24.59 9.06 24.66
N TYR A 566 24.05 9.96 25.47
CA TYR A 566 23.17 9.62 26.59
C TYR A 566 21.87 10.40 26.53
N ASP A 567 20.78 9.77 26.99
CA ASP A 567 19.52 10.46 27.28
C ASP A 567 19.58 11.18 28.64
N ASP A 568 18.51 11.90 28.99
CA ASP A 568 18.44 12.68 30.24
C ASP A 568 18.45 11.80 31.51
N TYR A 569 18.33 10.49 31.37
CA TYR A 569 18.36 9.50 32.45
C TYR A 569 19.71 8.76 32.52
N GLY A 570 20.69 9.17 31.72
CA GLY A 570 22.02 8.56 31.66
C GLY A 570 22.04 7.23 30.92
N ARG A 571 21.01 6.91 30.13
CA ARG A 571 20.96 5.71 29.30
C ARG A 571 21.70 5.95 28.00
N GLU A 572 22.60 5.03 27.65
CA GLU A 572 23.34 5.10 26.40
C GLU A 572 22.42 4.87 25.19
N MET A 573 22.43 5.80 24.23
CA MET A 573 21.71 5.73 22.96
C MET A 573 22.52 4.97 21.91
N ARG A 574 22.86 3.71 22.22
CA ARG A 574 23.80 2.91 21.42
C ARG A 574 23.19 2.39 20.11
N TRP A 575 21.92 1.98 20.15
CA TRP A 575 21.23 1.39 19.01
C TRP A 575 20.45 2.48 18.26
N VAL A 576 20.57 2.50 16.93
CA VAL A 576 20.05 3.57 16.07
C VAL A 576 19.58 3.03 14.72
N TYR A 577 18.71 3.78 14.04
CA TYR A 577 18.42 3.56 12.62
C TYR A 577 19.56 4.09 11.77
N ASN A 578 20.30 3.20 11.10
CA ASN A 578 21.31 3.57 10.10
C ASN A 578 21.40 2.52 8.99
N GLY A 579 22.19 2.81 7.95
CA GLY A 579 22.18 2.03 6.71
C GLY A 579 21.04 2.49 5.80
N VAL A 580 20.30 1.53 5.23
CA VAL A 580 19.23 1.80 4.27
C VAL A 580 17.94 1.10 4.70
N SER A 581 16.87 1.89 4.84
CA SER A 581 15.50 1.44 5.19
C SER A 581 14.92 0.34 4.28
N ALA A 582 13.88 -0.34 4.77
CA ALA A 582 13.15 -1.42 4.09
C ALA A 582 14.07 -2.56 3.62
N GLY A 583 15.02 -2.94 4.47
CA GLY A 583 15.98 -4.02 4.19
C GLY A 583 16.92 -3.71 3.02
N GLY A 584 17.29 -2.45 2.82
CA GLY A 584 18.21 -2.03 1.76
C GLY A 584 17.54 -1.53 0.48
N ARG A 585 16.21 -1.49 0.42
CA ARG A 585 15.46 -1.07 -0.77
C ARG A 585 15.25 0.44 -0.88
N TYR A 586 15.55 1.18 0.21
CA TYR A 586 15.28 2.62 0.31
C TYR A 586 13.80 2.92 0.09
N ASP A 587 12.96 2.25 0.88
CA ASP A 587 11.50 2.32 0.81
C ASP A 587 10.94 2.62 2.22
N TRP A 588 9.68 3.02 2.28
CA TRP A 588 9.02 3.33 3.55
C TRP A 588 8.81 2.08 4.39
N GLU A 589 9.11 2.18 5.69
CA GLU A 589 8.85 1.12 6.66
C GLU A 589 8.08 1.67 7.87
N ARG A 590 7.10 0.90 8.34
CA ARG A 590 6.29 1.24 9.51
C ARG A 590 7.02 0.84 10.78
N VAL A 591 7.09 1.77 11.73
CA VAL A 591 7.67 1.57 13.07
C VAL A 591 6.58 1.65 14.12
N THR A 592 6.72 0.88 15.20
CA THR A 592 5.85 0.92 16.37
C THR A 592 6.67 0.95 17.65
N VAL A 593 6.34 1.86 18.54
CA VAL A 593 6.99 2.06 19.84
C VAL A 593 5.95 1.95 20.94
N ASP A 594 6.23 1.13 21.95
CA ASP A 594 5.36 1.01 23.12
C ASP A 594 5.52 2.22 24.05
N LEU A 595 4.43 2.97 24.21
CA LEU A 595 4.32 4.11 25.11
C LEU A 595 3.58 3.76 26.41
N THR A 596 3.06 2.54 26.57
CA THR A 596 2.35 2.07 27.76
C THR A 596 3.12 2.27 29.08
N PRO A 597 4.47 2.23 29.13
CA PRO A 597 5.22 2.57 30.33
C PRO A 597 5.07 4.03 30.80
N PHE A 598 4.58 4.93 29.94
CA PHE A 598 4.38 6.36 30.21
C PHE A 598 2.91 6.71 30.49
N ARG A 599 2.02 5.71 30.63
CA ARG A 599 0.61 5.92 30.97
C ARG A 599 0.45 6.70 32.28
N GLY A 600 -0.60 7.52 32.36
CA GLY A 600 -0.88 8.36 33.53
C GLY A 600 -0.11 9.68 33.56
N LYS A 601 0.72 9.97 32.55
CA LYS A 601 1.33 11.30 32.36
C LYS A 601 0.41 12.21 31.55
N SER A 602 0.24 13.45 32.02
CA SER A 602 -0.57 14.48 31.34
C SER A 602 0.20 15.31 30.32
N HIS A 603 1.53 15.38 30.44
CA HIS A 603 2.41 16.15 29.56
C HIS A 603 3.44 15.21 28.92
N VAL A 604 3.20 14.82 27.67
CA VAL A 604 4.04 13.90 26.90
C VAL A 604 4.36 14.51 25.54
N LYS A 605 5.60 14.34 25.09
CA LYS A 605 6.08 14.69 23.74
C LYS A 605 6.91 13.55 23.17
N ILE A 606 6.99 13.44 21.86
CA ILE A 606 7.93 12.54 21.17
C ILE A 606 9.01 13.39 20.51
N MET A 607 10.26 12.95 20.60
CA MET A 607 11.38 13.53 19.88
C MET A 607 11.95 12.50 18.93
N PHE A 608 12.08 12.87 17.66
CA PHE A 608 12.90 12.15 16.70
C PHE A 608 14.23 12.88 16.60
N LEU A 609 15.30 12.19 16.99
CA LEU A 609 16.64 12.74 17.09
C LEU A 609 17.54 12.04 16.06
N TYR A 610 18.04 12.80 15.11
CA TYR A 610 19.09 12.40 14.18
C TYR A 610 20.44 12.73 14.78
N LEU A 611 21.21 11.70 15.10
CA LEU A 611 22.56 11.78 15.64
C LEU A 611 23.58 11.84 14.49
N ALA A 612 24.45 12.84 14.53
CA ALA A 612 25.49 13.06 13.53
C ALA A 612 26.88 13.12 14.19
N VAL A 613 27.62 12.00 14.16
CA VAL A 613 28.95 11.91 14.80
C VAL A 613 30.04 12.43 13.89
N THR A 614 29.99 12.10 12.60
CA THR A 614 30.98 12.52 11.59
C THR A 614 30.28 13.09 10.36
N TRP A 615 31.05 13.56 9.38
CA TRP A 615 30.51 14.04 8.10
C TRP A 615 29.77 12.91 7.38
N GLY A 616 28.45 13.01 7.31
CA GLY A 616 27.61 12.00 6.66
C GLY A 616 27.50 12.16 5.15
N VAL A 617 27.57 11.03 4.44
CA VAL A 617 27.07 10.85 3.07
C VAL A 617 25.77 10.05 3.14
N GLY A 618 24.67 10.61 2.64
CA GLY A 618 23.35 9.95 2.66
C GLY A 618 22.19 10.94 2.49
N GLU A 619 21.01 10.41 2.19
CA GLU A 619 19.78 11.18 1.97
C GLU A 619 19.15 11.67 3.29
N GLY A 620 19.64 11.21 4.45
CA GLY A 620 19.12 11.58 5.77
C GLY A 620 17.98 10.67 6.23
N TRP A 621 17.15 11.21 7.13
CA TRP A 621 15.99 10.51 7.70
C TRP A 621 14.71 11.21 7.29
N PHE A 622 13.77 10.45 6.73
CA PHE A 622 12.40 10.85 6.46
C PHE A 622 11.47 10.21 7.48
N ILE A 623 10.50 10.98 7.94
CA ILE A 623 9.52 10.59 8.94
C ILE A 623 8.16 11.07 8.44
N ASP A 624 7.19 10.16 8.44
CA ASP A 624 5.84 10.40 7.94
C ASP A 624 4.80 9.65 8.78
N ASP A 625 3.52 10.00 8.63
CA ASP A 625 2.37 9.31 9.24
C ASP A 625 2.53 8.97 10.74
N VAL A 626 3.01 9.94 11.50
CA VAL A 626 3.27 9.87 12.94
C VAL A 626 1.95 10.00 13.68
N GLU A 627 1.60 8.96 14.42
CA GLU A 627 0.36 8.82 15.17
C GLU A 627 0.62 8.28 16.58
N VAL A 628 -0.05 8.82 17.58
CA VAL A 628 -0.14 8.23 18.92
C VAL A 628 -1.51 7.61 19.09
N ARG A 629 -1.54 6.29 19.21
CA ARG A 629 -2.76 5.50 19.42
C ARG A 629 -2.79 4.97 20.83
N ILE A 630 -3.94 5.07 21.47
CA ILE A 630 -4.15 4.62 22.85
C ILE A 630 -5.44 3.84 22.99
N SER A 631 -5.49 2.91 23.93
CA SER A 631 -6.74 2.33 24.42
C SER A 631 -7.02 2.81 25.83
N ARG A 632 -8.29 2.83 26.25
CA ARG A 632 -8.72 3.25 27.58
C ARG A 632 -9.68 2.22 28.17
N SER A 633 -10.32 2.58 29.29
CA SER A 633 -11.39 1.76 29.84
C SER A 633 -12.64 1.95 28.99
N ASP A 634 -13.18 0.86 28.49
CA ASP A 634 -14.47 0.79 27.84
C ASP A 634 -15.64 0.72 28.85
N ALA A 635 -15.39 0.28 30.07
CA ALA A 635 -16.42 0.19 31.12
C ALA A 635 -16.73 1.51 31.85
N GLN A 636 -16.14 2.64 31.43
CA GLN A 636 -16.31 3.93 32.11
C GLN A 636 -16.72 5.02 31.11
N PRO A 637 -17.73 5.85 31.42
CA PRO A 637 -18.12 6.96 30.55
C PRO A 637 -16.97 7.94 30.29
N PRO A 638 -16.90 8.57 29.09
CA PRO A 638 -15.91 9.58 28.76
C PRO A 638 -16.07 10.81 29.66
N THR A 639 -14.95 11.49 29.93
CA THR A 639 -14.90 12.73 30.74
C THR A 639 -14.23 13.84 29.94
N SER A 640 -14.27 15.09 30.42
CA SER A 640 -13.66 16.23 29.73
C SER A 640 -12.13 16.11 29.55
N THR A 641 -11.45 15.29 30.36
CA THR A 641 -10.01 15.02 30.25
C THR A 641 -9.69 13.68 29.57
N ILE A 642 -10.69 12.81 29.46
CA ILE A 642 -10.62 11.49 28.87
C ILE A 642 -11.73 11.41 27.81
N ALA A 643 -11.49 12.14 26.73
CA ALA A 643 -12.32 12.15 25.53
C ALA A 643 -11.67 11.27 24.44
N ASP A 644 -12.42 10.93 23.38
CA ASP A 644 -12.01 10.00 22.32
C ASP A 644 -11.90 8.55 22.81
N GLN A 645 -13.01 7.98 23.24
CA GLN A 645 -13.09 6.55 23.52
C GLN A 645 -14.44 6.00 23.11
N TRP A 646 -14.42 4.77 22.64
CA TRP A 646 -15.60 3.92 22.66
C TRP A 646 -15.77 3.40 24.08
N TYR A 647 -17.00 3.44 24.58
CA TYR A 647 -17.33 2.86 25.87
C TYR A 647 -18.63 2.08 25.76
N LEU A 648 -18.71 1.01 26.56
CA LEU A 648 -19.91 0.22 26.74
C LEU A 648 -20.82 0.99 27.69
N ALA A 649 -21.87 1.59 27.14
CA ALA A 649 -22.87 2.33 27.87
C ALA A 649 -23.97 1.38 28.36
N GLU A 650 -24.65 1.78 29.44
CA GLU A 650 -25.79 1.05 30.00
C GLU A 650 -27.01 1.99 30.11
N ASP A 651 -28.05 1.76 29.31
CA ASP A 651 -29.34 2.45 29.36
C ASP A 651 -30.44 1.62 28.64
N GLU A 652 -31.42 1.13 29.40
CA GLU A 652 -32.55 0.33 28.90
C GLU A 652 -33.48 1.08 27.92
N VAL A 653 -33.42 2.42 27.88
CA VAL A 653 -34.26 3.25 27.02
C VAL A 653 -33.57 3.52 25.67
N ILE A 654 -32.25 3.63 25.68
CA ILE A 654 -31.45 3.93 24.48
C ILE A 654 -31.05 2.65 23.74
N ALA A 655 -30.76 1.57 24.49
CA ALA A 655 -30.46 0.26 23.91
C ALA A 655 -31.64 -0.26 23.06
N HIS A 656 -31.34 -0.89 21.94
CA HIS A 656 -32.31 -1.54 21.07
C HIS A 656 -32.76 -2.86 21.70
N SER A 657 -31.83 -3.58 22.34
CA SER A 657 -32.13 -4.78 23.10
C SER A 657 -31.33 -4.81 24.41
N GLY A 658 -31.90 -5.43 25.45
CA GLY A 658 -31.26 -5.49 26.76
C GLY A 658 -31.04 -4.11 27.40
N SER A 659 -29.85 -3.87 27.92
CA SER A 659 -29.47 -2.60 28.58
C SER A 659 -28.13 -2.03 28.12
N HIS A 660 -27.37 -2.71 27.26
CA HIS A 660 -26.01 -2.34 26.90
C HIS A 660 -25.91 -1.91 25.43
N PHE A 661 -25.00 -1.01 25.13
CA PHE A 661 -24.68 -0.60 23.76
C PHE A 661 -23.31 0.09 23.71
N TRP A 662 -22.69 0.12 22.52
CA TRP A 662 -21.45 0.86 22.31
C TRP A 662 -21.75 2.30 21.95
N SER A 663 -21.07 3.23 22.62
CA SER A 663 -21.22 4.66 22.40
C SER A 663 -19.88 5.33 22.16
N PHE A 664 -19.87 6.28 21.23
CA PHE A 664 -18.78 7.23 21.02
C PHE A 664 -19.34 8.65 21.14
N VAL A 665 -18.98 9.32 22.24
CA VAL A 665 -19.40 10.69 22.55
C VAL A 665 -18.32 11.38 23.36
N ASP A 666 -18.22 12.69 23.18
CA ASP A 666 -17.43 13.63 23.97
C ASP A 666 -18.39 14.42 24.88
N PRO A 667 -18.18 14.45 26.21
CA PRO A 667 -19.08 15.14 27.12
C PRO A 667 -19.03 16.67 27.03
N THR A 668 -18.00 17.22 26.39
CA THR A 668 -17.81 18.67 26.18
C THR A 668 -18.36 19.11 24.83
N TYR A 669 -18.11 18.32 23.78
CA TYR A 669 -18.35 18.72 22.39
C TYR A 669 -19.42 17.88 21.68
N GLY A 670 -19.85 16.76 22.25
CA GLY A 670 -20.61 15.74 21.55
C GLY A 670 -19.72 14.91 20.63
N LEU A 671 -19.39 15.44 19.46
CA LEU A 671 -18.34 14.88 18.61
C LEU A 671 -17.17 15.85 18.62
N LYS A 672 -16.02 15.37 19.11
CA LYS A 672 -14.81 16.17 19.18
C LYS A 672 -14.30 16.48 17.76
N PRO A 673 -13.86 17.72 17.46
CA PRO A 673 -13.13 18.01 16.22
C PRO A 673 -11.82 17.19 16.12
N GLY A 674 -11.56 16.61 14.95
CA GLY A 674 -10.36 15.83 14.65
C GLY A 674 -10.30 14.46 15.33
N ALA A 675 -11.44 13.93 15.78
CA ALA A 675 -11.53 12.60 16.34
C ALA A 675 -11.16 11.54 15.30
N ASP A 676 -10.41 10.53 15.71
CA ASP A 676 -10.14 9.32 14.95
C ASP A 676 -10.04 8.14 15.92
N ALA A 677 -11.15 7.43 16.09
CA ALA A 677 -11.28 6.36 17.06
C ALA A 677 -11.93 5.12 16.44
N ALA A 678 -11.41 3.97 16.79
CA ALA A 678 -11.87 2.68 16.30
C ALA A 678 -12.24 1.74 17.44
N LEU A 679 -13.38 1.07 17.31
CA LEU A 679 -13.79 -0.10 18.08
C LEU A 679 -13.52 -1.34 17.24
N TYR A 680 -12.85 -2.32 17.83
CA TYR A 680 -12.32 -3.51 17.17
C TYR A 680 -13.00 -4.77 17.64
N LEU A 681 -13.29 -5.63 16.67
CA LEU A 681 -13.65 -7.02 16.93
C LEU A 681 -12.40 -7.87 17.10
N ARG A 682 -12.50 -8.92 17.92
CA ARG A 682 -11.57 -10.05 17.84
C ARG A 682 -11.49 -10.58 16.40
N PRO A 683 -10.37 -11.25 16.03
CA PRO A 683 -10.24 -11.85 14.70
C PRO A 683 -11.37 -12.83 14.42
N VAL A 684 -12.05 -12.65 13.28
CA VAL A 684 -13.18 -13.49 12.85
C VAL A 684 -12.67 -14.50 11.83
N ASP A 685 -12.85 -15.79 12.11
CA ASP A 685 -12.42 -16.86 11.21
C ASP A 685 -13.50 -17.19 10.18
N LEU A 686 -13.27 -16.81 8.92
CA LEU A 686 -14.14 -17.11 7.78
C LEU A 686 -13.55 -18.18 6.86
N THR A 687 -12.54 -18.94 7.30
CA THR A 687 -11.79 -19.88 6.44
C THR A 687 -12.64 -20.99 5.82
N SER A 688 -13.73 -21.37 6.48
CA SER A 688 -14.63 -22.47 6.08
C SER A 688 -16.07 -22.01 5.79
N ALA A 689 -16.33 -20.70 5.82
CA ALA A 689 -17.66 -20.16 5.53
C ALA A 689 -17.97 -20.19 4.01
N LYS A 690 -19.19 -20.59 3.62
CA LYS A 690 -19.71 -20.40 2.26
C LYS A 690 -20.21 -18.97 2.05
N TRP A 691 -20.93 -18.44 3.03
CA TRP A 691 -21.33 -17.04 3.11
C TRP A 691 -21.22 -16.56 4.55
N ALA A 692 -21.02 -15.25 4.73
CA ALA A 692 -20.95 -14.60 6.03
C ALA A 692 -21.54 -13.20 5.94
N ARG A 693 -22.15 -12.72 7.02
CA ARG A 693 -22.78 -11.40 7.09
C ARG A 693 -22.56 -10.76 8.45
N LEU A 694 -22.31 -9.45 8.44
CA LEU A 694 -22.29 -8.58 9.61
C LEU A 694 -23.61 -7.82 9.70
N THR A 695 -24.20 -7.74 10.89
CA THR A 695 -25.39 -6.93 11.17
C THR A 695 -25.26 -6.22 12.49
N PHE A 696 -25.81 -5.02 12.58
CA PHE A 696 -25.92 -4.26 13.82
C PHE A 696 -26.95 -3.14 13.66
N TYR A 697 -27.47 -2.64 14.77
CA TYR A 697 -28.20 -1.40 14.83
C TYR A 697 -27.26 -0.23 15.08
N VAL A 698 -27.54 0.89 14.43
CA VAL A 698 -26.72 2.10 14.50
C VAL A 698 -27.61 3.33 14.54
N ARG A 699 -27.19 4.30 15.32
CA ARG A 699 -27.78 5.63 15.42
C ARG A 699 -26.64 6.63 15.48
N PHE A 700 -26.68 7.71 14.70
CA PHE A 700 -25.64 8.74 14.71
C PHE A 700 -26.24 10.10 14.38
N ASN A 701 -25.75 11.17 15.01
CA ASN A 701 -26.10 12.56 14.70
C ASN A 701 -24.86 13.29 14.19
N ILE A 702 -24.59 13.17 12.90
CA ILE A 702 -23.34 13.61 12.28
C ILE A 702 -23.65 14.65 11.20
N ASN A 703 -22.91 15.76 11.16
CA ASN A 703 -23.16 16.85 10.21
C ASN A 703 -23.12 16.37 8.75
N SER A 704 -24.12 16.82 8.00
CA SER A 704 -24.63 16.19 6.80
C SER A 704 -24.29 17.01 5.52
N ASN A 705 -23.70 18.20 5.68
CA ASN A 705 -23.46 19.18 4.61
C ASN A 705 -22.53 18.70 3.46
N SER A 706 -22.89 19.06 2.23
CA SER A 706 -22.12 18.80 1.01
C SER A 706 -20.94 19.76 0.83
N GLY A 707 -19.79 19.27 0.36
CA GLY A 707 -18.62 20.10 0.01
C GLY A 707 -17.59 20.27 1.12
N PHE A 708 -17.81 19.66 2.29
CA PHE A 708 -16.81 19.53 3.35
C PHE A 708 -16.41 18.05 3.49
N PRO A 709 -15.15 17.74 3.85
CA PRO A 709 -14.75 16.42 4.28
C PRO A 709 -15.71 15.91 5.37
N PRO A 710 -16.48 14.85 5.08
CA PRO A 710 -17.41 14.21 5.97
C PRO A 710 -16.90 13.79 7.34
N ASP A 711 -17.50 14.30 8.40
CA ASP A 711 -17.54 13.52 9.64
C ASP A 711 -18.20 12.17 9.33
N CYS A 712 -17.63 11.05 9.76
CA CYS A 712 -18.11 9.75 9.32
C CYS A 712 -17.98 8.68 10.38
N LEU A 713 -18.95 7.78 10.38
CA LEU A 713 -18.81 6.44 10.91
C LEU A 713 -18.52 5.50 9.73
N ARG A 714 -17.52 4.64 9.86
CA ARG A 714 -17.19 3.61 8.87
C ARG A 714 -17.09 2.23 9.51
N VAL A 715 -17.55 1.21 8.79
CA VAL A 715 -17.14 -0.18 9.05
C VAL A 715 -16.06 -0.56 8.07
N GLU A 716 -14.93 -1.02 8.59
CA GLU A 716 -13.77 -1.37 7.79
C GLU A 716 -13.27 -2.79 8.13
N ILE A 717 -12.70 -3.46 7.12
CA ILE A 717 -12.21 -4.83 7.20
C ILE A 717 -10.75 -4.91 6.77
N SER A 718 -9.95 -5.66 7.52
CA SER A 718 -8.56 -6.02 7.20
C SER A 718 -8.45 -7.51 6.95
N THR A 719 -7.61 -7.89 5.99
CA THR A 719 -7.29 -9.29 5.65
C THR A 719 -5.81 -9.61 5.73
N ASP A 720 -5.02 -8.67 6.25
CA ASP A 720 -3.57 -8.67 6.25
C ASP A 720 -2.99 -8.38 7.64
N ASN A 721 -3.71 -8.82 8.67
CA ASN A 721 -3.34 -8.69 10.08
C ASN A 721 -3.07 -7.24 10.48
N TRP A 722 -4.10 -6.39 10.33
CA TRP A 722 -4.09 -4.97 10.73
C TRP A 722 -3.17 -4.06 9.91
N LYS A 723 -2.62 -4.53 8.79
CA LYS A 723 -1.74 -3.71 7.95
C LYS A 723 -2.51 -2.70 7.10
N SER A 724 -3.62 -3.13 6.50
CA SER A 724 -4.51 -2.25 5.74
C SER A 724 -5.98 -2.54 6.03
N PHE A 725 -6.78 -1.49 5.98
CA PHE A 725 -8.23 -1.53 6.18
C PHE A 725 -8.94 -1.04 4.93
N ARG A 726 -10.07 -1.68 4.59
CA ARG A 726 -10.95 -1.30 3.48
C ARG A 726 -12.37 -1.15 3.98
N THR A 727 -13.09 -0.16 3.48
CA THR A 727 -14.48 0.08 3.87
C THR A 727 -15.42 -1.01 3.33
N LEU A 728 -16.36 -1.48 4.16
CA LEU A 728 -17.36 -2.50 3.79
C LEU A 728 -18.60 -1.94 3.06
N HIS A 729 -18.82 -0.63 3.10
CA HIS A 729 -19.94 0.05 2.45
C HIS A 729 -19.47 0.92 1.30
N ASN A 730 -20.36 1.16 0.33
CA ASN A 730 -20.10 2.07 -0.78
C ASN A 730 -20.35 3.51 -0.33
N GLY A 731 -19.28 4.30 -0.21
CA GLY A 731 -19.37 5.76 -0.03
C GLY A 731 -18.59 6.33 1.15
N VAL A 732 -18.84 7.63 1.36
CA VAL A 732 -18.38 8.56 2.42
C VAL A 732 -18.36 8.03 3.86
N ARG A 733 -19.55 7.52 4.21
CA ARG A 733 -20.07 7.35 5.56
C ARG A 733 -21.10 6.22 5.54
N ILE A 734 -21.34 5.59 6.68
CA ILE A 734 -22.56 4.79 6.88
C ILE A 734 -23.75 5.76 6.97
N GLY A 735 -24.68 5.62 6.03
CA GLY A 735 -26.01 6.22 6.14
C GLY A 735 -26.18 7.55 5.41
N TRP A 736 -26.95 7.45 4.32
CA TRP A 736 -27.91 8.42 3.80
C TRP A 736 -28.91 7.61 2.98
N GLY A 737 -30.21 7.68 3.30
CA GLY A 737 -31.26 6.99 2.54
C GLY A 737 -31.46 5.48 2.80
N VAL A 738 -31.13 4.98 3.99
CA VAL A 738 -31.33 3.59 4.44
C VAL A 738 -31.41 3.64 5.97
N THR A 739 -32.45 3.24 6.71
CA THR A 739 -33.67 2.47 6.46
C THR A 739 -34.77 2.95 7.42
N GLY A 740 -35.98 3.21 6.94
CA GLY A 740 -37.20 3.34 7.75
C GLY A 740 -38.21 2.26 7.36
N THR A 741 -39.14 1.93 8.25
CA THR A 741 -40.34 1.15 7.90
C THR A 741 -41.23 2.00 6.98
N GLU A 742 -41.84 1.40 5.96
CA GLU A 742 -42.69 2.11 4.97
C GLU A 742 -43.94 2.74 5.62
N GLY A 743 -44.51 3.79 5.03
CA GLY A 743 -45.57 4.60 5.65
C GLY A 743 -47.01 4.03 5.69
N ASP A 744 -47.67 4.27 6.84
CA ASP A 744 -49.06 4.53 7.27
C ASP A 744 -50.34 3.98 6.56
N LEU A 745 -50.28 3.29 5.41
CA LEU A 745 -51.49 2.64 4.84
C LEU A 745 -51.51 1.12 4.98
N SER A 746 -50.37 0.49 5.23
CA SER A 746 -50.24 -0.98 5.27
C SER A 746 -50.23 -1.57 6.68
N ASP A 747 -49.79 -0.82 7.70
CA ASP A 747 -49.56 -1.31 9.06
C ASP A 747 -50.27 -0.51 10.17
N GLY A 748 -50.80 0.68 9.87
CA GLY A 748 -51.67 1.45 10.75
C GLY A 748 -50.97 2.14 11.93
N ILE A 749 -49.67 2.44 11.80
CA ILE A 749 -48.87 3.15 12.80
C ILE A 749 -48.39 4.48 12.20
N ALA A 750 -48.72 5.60 12.87
CA ALA A 750 -48.36 6.94 12.43
C ALA A 750 -46.89 7.27 12.73
N ASP A 751 -45.96 6.92 11.81
CA ASP A 751 -44.52 7.21 11.92
C ASP A 751 -43.95 8.11 10.78
N GLY A 752 -44.74 8.39 9.74
CA GLY A 752 -44.64 9.59 8.91
C GLY A 752 -43.44 9.74 7.97
N LYS A 753 -42.69 8.70 7.58
CA LYS A 753 -41.51 8.85 6.68
C LYS A 753 -41.26 7.64 5.74
N SER A 754 -41.07 7.89 4.43
CA SER A 754 -40.88 6.86 3.38
C SER A 754 -39.42 6.51 3.11
N TYR A 755 -39.12 5.20 2.98
CA TYR A 755 -37.82 4.58 2.63
C TYR A 755 -37.27 5.00 1.25
N THR A 756 -38.14 5.36 0.31
CA THR A 756 -37.79 5.44 -1.12
C THR A 756 -37.50 6.86 -1.62
N GLY A 757 -37.79 7.88 -0.81
CA GLY A 757 -37.79 9.27 -1.26
C GLY A 757 -38.88 9.58 -2.31
N ILE A 758 -39.84 8.66 -2.52
CA ILE A 758 -40.98 8.84 -3.43
C ILE A 758 -42.18 9.35 -2.61
N PRO A 759 -42.86 10.43 -3.05
CA PRO A 759 -44.09 10.91 -2.44
C PRO A 759 -45.14 9.81 -2.38
N ASP A 760 -45.96 9.81 -1.33
CA ASP A 760 -47.28 9.17 -1.44
C ASP A 760 -48.10 9.85 -2.54
N ASP A 761 -48.94 9.06 -3.22
CA ASP A 761 -49.80 9.52 -4.31
C ASP A 761 -50.63 10.73 -3.85
N GLY A 762 -50.26 11.92 -4.34
CA GLY A 762 -51.00 13.16 -4.11
C GLY A 762 -50.28 14.24 -3.28
N LEU A 763 -49.06 14.00 -2.78
CA LEU A 763 -48.24 15.03 -2.11
C LEU A 763 -47.05 15.48 -2.96
N THR A 764 -46.64 16.74 -2.81
CA THR A 764 -45.39 17.23 -3.44
C THR A 764 -44.14 16.86 -2.64
N ALA A 765 -42.97 17.01 -3.28
CA ALA A 765 -41.65 16.78 -2.67
C ALA A 765 -41.34 17.72 -1.47
N GLU A 766 -42.08 18.80 -1.31
CA GLU A 766 -41.92 19.76 -0.21
C GLU A 766 -42.91 19.49 0.93
N GLU A 767 -44.10 18.94 0.61
CA GLU A 767 -45.18 18.68 1.56
C GLU A 767 -45.00 17.36 2.34
N ALA A 768 -44.32 16.36 1.77
CA ALA A 768 -44.18 15.05 2.41
C ALA A 768 -42.95 14.91 3.34
N ASN A 769 -42.17 15.99 3.55
CA ASN A 769 -41.13 16.09 4.58
C ASN A 769 -40.20 14.84 4.69
N TYR A 770 -39.63 14.44 3.55
CA TYR A 770 -38.88 13.20 3.22
C TYR A 770 -37.64 12.85 4.07
N TRP A 771 -37.40 13.57 5.16
CA TRP A 771 -36.15 13.52 5.89
C TRP A 771 -36.26 12.65 7.14
N VAL A 772 -35.62 11.49 7.08
CA VAL A 772 -35.36 10.63 8.25
C VAL A 772 -34.45 11.41 9.20
N SER A 773 -34.82 11.50 10.48
CA SER A 773 -34.06 12.30 11.46
C SER A 773 -32.66 11.69 11.66
N SER A 774 -31.66 12.53 11.94
CA SER A 774 -30.26 12.19 12.26
C SER A 774 -30.09 11.47 13.60
N GLU A 775 -31.12 10.75 14.02
CA GLU A 775 -31.16 9.97 15.24
C GLU A 775 -32.01 8.71 15.06
N THR A 776 -32.37 8.39 13.82
CA THR A 776 -33.20 7.23 13.56
C THR A 776 -32.35 5.97 13.68
N LEU A 777 -32.78 5.06 14.54
CA LEU A 777 -32.16 3.76 14.68
C LEU A 777 -32.28 3.00 13.35
N THR A 778 -31.13 2.58 12.82
CA THR A 778 -31.01 1.97 11.49
C THR A 778 -30.31 0.64 11.61
N ARG A 779 -30.73 -0.36 10.82
CA ARG A 779 -30.02 -1.66 10.77
C ARG A 779 -29.05 -1.71 9.60
N PHE A 780 -27.77 -1.89 9.89
CA PHE A 780 -26.75 -2.16 8.88
C PHE A 780 -26.70 -3.65 8.54
N GLN A 781 -26.45 -3.97 7.26
CA GLN A 781 -26.18 -5.32 6.78
C GLN A 781 -25.00 -5.29 5.81
N GLY A 782 -23.88 -5.90 6.19
CA GLY A 782 -22.66 -6.00 5.37
C GLY A 782 -22.43 -7.43 4.89
N ASP A 783 -22.22 -7.62 3.58
CA ASP A 783 -21.85 -8.91 3.01
C ASP A 783 -20.35 -9.18 3.20
N LEU A 784 -20.02 -10.26 3.91
CA LEU A 784 -18.65 -10.70 4.15
C LEU A 784 -18.25 -11.88 3.23
N THR A 785 -19.14 -12.32 2.33
CA THR A 785 -18.94 -13.51 1.48
C THR A 785 -17.73 -13.42 0.55
N ALA A 786 -17.32 -12.20 0.19
CA ALA A 786 -16.10 -11.95 -0.60
C ALA A 786 -14.81 -12.28 0.15
N TYR A 787 -14.86 -12.36 1.49
CA TYR A 787 -13.70 -12.59 2.36
C TYR A 787 -13.60 -14.04 2.87
N ARG A 788 -14.47 -14.94 2.38
CA ARG A 788 -14.39 -16.38 2.66
C ARG A 788 -12.99 -16.93 2.38
N GLY A 789 -12.55 -17.90 3.18
CA GLY A 789 -11.21 -18.48 3.08
C GLY A 789 -10.13 -17.68 3.81
N LYS A 790 -10.49 -16.67 4.60
CA LYS A 790 -9.55 -15.81 5.35
C LYS A 790 -10.00 -15.63 6.78
N THR A 791 -9.05 -15.34 7.67
CA THR A 791 -9.33 -14.68 8.95
C THR A 791 -9.35 -13.17 8.71
N VAL A 792 -10.34 -12.48 9.26
CA VAL A 792 -10.55 -11.05 9.03
C VAL A 792 -10.59 -10.28 10.34
N HIS A 793 -10.22 -9.01 10.29
CA HIS A 793 -10.40 -8.08 11.41
C HIS A 793 -11.37 -7.00 10.98
N ILE A 794 -12.36 -6.70 11.82
CA ILE A 794 -13.39 -5.70 11.53
C ILE A 794 -13.29 -4.59 12.57
N ARG A 795 -13.47 -3.34 12.13
CA ARG A 795 -13.51 -2.17 13.00
C ARG A 795 -14.64 -1.21 12.66
N PHE A 796 -15.17 -0.56 13.68
CA PHE A 796 -16.07 0.58 13.59
C PHE A 796 -15.28 1.84 13.90
N ARG A 797 -15.14 2.72 12.92
CA ARG A 797 -14.27 3.90 13.00
C ARG A 797 -15.09 5.17 12.93
N VAL A 798 -15.00 6.02 13.94
CA VAL A 798 -15.50 7.39 13.92
C VAL A 798 -14.36 8.32 13.57
N VAL A 799 -14.59 9.16 12.59
CA VAL A 799 -13.67 10.19 12.12
C VAL A 799 -14.41 11.52 12.02
N THR A 800 -13.84 12.59 12.57
CA THR A 800 -14.33 13.95 12.32
C THR A 800 -13.25 14.79 11.64
N ASN A 801 -13.66 15.78 10.85
CA ASN A 801 -12.74 16.85 10.45
C ASN A 801 -12.40 17.69 11.71
N GLY A 802 -11.38 18.55 11.67
CA GLY A 802 -11.01 19.31 12.87
C GLY A 802 -11.28 20.80 12.80
N TYR A 803 -12.27 21.21 12.00
CA TYR A 803 -12.74 22.59 12.07
C TYR A 803 -13.23 22.89 13.50
N PRO A 804 -12.86 24.04 14.08
CA PRO A 804 -13.23 24.33 15.45
C PRO A 804 -14.73 24.66 15.55
N LEU A 805 -15.35 24.25 16.65
CA LEU A 805 -16.75 24.63 16.98
C LEU A 805 -16.92 26.15 17.16
N VAL A 806 -15.84 26.85 17.50
CA VAL A 806 -15.83 28.30 17.71
C VAL A 806 -14.61 28.89 17.00
N GLY A 807 -14.81 29.87 16.12
CA GLY A 807 -13.72 30.50 15.38
C GLY A 807 -14.19 31.27 14.14
N PRO A 808 -13.27 31.72 13.28
CA PRO A 808 -13.60 32.45 12.06
C PRO A 808 -14.34 31.59 11.00
N LYS A 809 -14.30 30.27 11.15
CA LYS A 809 -15.08 29.29 10.38
C LYS A 809 -15.61 28.20 11.35
N PRO A 810 -16.67 28.48 12.12
CA PRO A 810 -17.23 27.51 13.04
C PRO A 810 -17.88 26.37 12.25
N TYR A 811 -17.73 25.13 12.73
CA TYR A 811 -18.33 23.95 12.12
C TYR A 811 -18.89 23.05 13.21
N ASP A 812 -20.20 22.79 13.17
CA ASP A 812 -20.85 21.84 14.06
C ASP A 812 -20.62 20.42 13.57
N HIS A 813 -20.14 19.50 14.40
CA HIS A 813 -19.93 18.10 14.00
C HIS A 813 -21.20 17.23 14.07
N TYR A 814 -22.31 17.82 14.52
CA TYR A 814 -23.64 17.22 14.57
C TYR A 814 -24.56 17.89 13.56
N GLU A 815 -25.59 17.17 13.13
CA GLU A 815 -26.62 17.70 12.23
C GLU A 815 -27.64 18.53 13.00
N ASP A 816 -28.06 18.07 14.19
CA ASP A 816 -29.02 18.76 15.03
C ASP A 816 -28.46 18.96 16.47
N PRO A 817 -28.34 20.21 16.97
CA PRO A 817 -27.83 20.48 18.31
C PRO A 817 -28.73 20.03 19.45
N ASP A 818 -30.01 19.76 19.20
CA ASP A 818 -31.00 19.37 20.21
C ASP A 818 -31.09 17.84 20.39
N LEU A 819 -30.49 17.08 19.47
CA LEU A 819 -30.42 15.63 19.52
C LEU A 819 -29.14 15.14 20.22
N PHE A 820 -29.07 13.85 20.50
CA PHE A 820 -27.83 13.24 21.03
C PHE A 820 -26.66 13.51 20.08
N LYS A 821 -25.44 13.75 20.58
CA LYS A 821 -24.32 14.26 19.75
C LYS A 821 -23.20 13.23 19.62
N GLY A 822 -23.52 12.03 19.16
CA GLY A 822 -22.53 10.95 19.11
C GLY A 822 -22.86 9.84 18.12
N VAL A 823 -22.24 8.69 18.33
CA VAL A 823 -22.52 7.45 17.61
C VAL A 823 -22.88 6.36 18.60
N TYR A 824 -23.88 5.57 18.24
CA TYR A 824 -24.41 4.44 18.99
C TYR A 824 -24.41 3.20 18.10
N LEU A 825 -23.97 2.06 18.64
CA LEU A 825 -24.00 0.74 18.00
C LEU A 825 -24.55 -0.31 18.97
N ASP A 826 -25.38 -1.21 18.48
CA ASP A 826 -26.01 -2.26 19.29
C ASP A 826 -26.36 -3.49 18.46
N ASP A 827 -26.60 -4.63 19.12
CA ASP A 827 -26.80 -5.97 18.59
C ASP A 827 -25.81 -6.31 17.45
N ILE A 828 -24.52 -6.27 17.73
CA ILE A 828 -23.49 -6.52 16.72
C ILE A 828 -23.32 -8.02 16.49
N VAL A 829 -23.96 -8.55 15.45
CA VAL A 829 -23.97 -9.98 15.15
C VAL A 829 -23.19 -10.31 13.89
N ILE A 830 -22.37 -11.37 13.95
CA ILE A 830 -21.82 -12.03 12.76
C ILE A 830 -22.37 -13.44 12.66
N SER A 831 -22.91 -13.76 11.48
CA SER A 831 -23.44 -15.08 11.17
C SER A 831 -22.98 -15.56 9.81
N GLY A 832 -22.87 -16.87 9.65
CA GLY A 832 -22.57 -17.49 8.36
C GLY A 832 -23.10 -18.92 8.24
N ALA A 833 -23.06 -19.45 7.02
CA ALA A 833 -23.34 -20.86 6.75
C ALA A 833 -22.22 -21.49 5.91
N SER A 834 -22.18 -22.82 5.92
CA SER A 834 -21.21 -23.64 5.20
C SER A 834 -21.77 -24.46 4.06
#